data_AF-A0A536AXL6-F1
#
_entry.id   AF-A0A536AXL6-F1
#
_cell.length_a   1.000
_cell.length_b   1.000
_cell.length_c   1.000
_cell.angle_alpha   90.00
_cell.angle_beta   90.00
_cell.angle_gamma   90.00
#
_symmetry.space_group_name_H-M   'P 1'
#
loop_
_entity.id
_entity.type
_entity.pdbx_description
1 polymer ?
#
loop_
_entity_poly.entity_id
_entity_poly.type
_entity_poly.pdbx_seq_one_letter_code
_entity_poly.pdbx_strand_id
1 'polypeptide(L)'
;MSVNAPVKLTIKDYKSELHNDWCAGCVTPDTRIVMEDSTSRPISEVRVGDRVLGHDGRGHTVTEVMSHLHPDTLHRVRVKCFGELFITSDHPMYVVRRQRRKRVNTTFAPEWIAASEVKPGDYLAYPRVTAGVETESLPLAYTKRKKDTRSKPLPGAIAINADFLRLAGYYIAEGYRHERSLVMTFGSHERPLVDDAVDLIGKVTELTARTVDRGDKGSIDVLVDSSYLAEIFADWFGAGAENKRVPEPLMSLPASRQRELLRGLWLGDGWHNNKKGHFKTISPVLAQQVKTLLIRQGAVPTISPQPEREGHRKAYAVEVVSARDYNIVMGILREPTRERGEGKPPMFMDDSYVYLPIRKNDVVPYEGMVHNLEVADVHSYVTEAGALHNCGDFGILTSIQMALAQLQLDPDKVAVFSGIGCSGKTPHYINAYGFHTLHGRVLTVATGARLANTKQTVLALGGDGDGYGIGAGYFVGTGRRNVDFAYIVHNNNVYGLTKGQASPTLAKGKKTKSMPEQSIQDGINPVAMAIASGYTFIARAYALEPKYTAAIIARAIEHRGAALVDVLQTCPTYNDLYTKEWYEGADLPEKRSRLYKLEDQGFDGKVKDPTDKQEIIAKKSAAVARSYEDEPIPIGVYYEIDLPTYEDEVFRRIPDLKETPLVEQDAFERDVDPLLEAMR
;
A
#
# COMPACT_ATOMS: atom_id res chain seq x y z
N MET A 1 12.82 43.27 20.44
CA MET A 1 11.73 42.30 20.16
C MET A 1 12.37 40.93 20.13
N SER A 2 12.07 40.10 21.11
CA SER A 2 12.77 38.84 21.39
C SER A 2 12.49 37.78 20.32
N VAL A 3 13.56 37.12 19.87
CA VAL A 3 13.53 35.90 19.08
C VAL A 3 12.81 34.83 19.90
N ASN A 4 11.66 34.37 19.45
CA ASN A 4 10.92 33.30 20.14
C ASN A 4 11.79 32.03 20.17
N ALA A 5 12.01 31.51 21.37
CA ALA A 5 12.70 30.24 21.61
C ALA A 5 11.98 29.08 20.89
N PRO A 6 12.69 28.02 20.47
CA PRO A 6 12.07 26.83 19.90
C PRO A 6 11.08 26.22 20.91
N VAL A 7 9.85 26.00 20.46
CA VAL A 7 8.78 25.43 21.27
C VAL A 7 9.15 24.00 21.66
N LYS A 8 9.21 23.74 22.97
CA LYS A 8 9.58 22.44 23.55
C LYS A 8 8.39 21.48 23.42
N LEU A 9 8.43 20.60 22.42
CA LEU A 9 7.39 19.59 22.21
C LEU A 9 7.48 18.47 23.27
N THR A 10 6.33 18.07 23.79
CA THR A 10 6.07 17.04 24.80
C THR A 10 5.25 15.91 24.19
N ILE A 11 5.15 14.74 24.85
CA ILE A 11 4.30 13.61 24.42
C ILE A 11 2.83 14.02 24.18
N LYS A 12 2.35 15.10 24.82
CA LYS A 12 1.00 15.63 24.57
C LYS A 12 0.87 16.35 23.22
N ASP A 13 1.96 16.85 22.65
CA ASP A 13 1.98 17.53 21.35
C ASP A 13 1.91 16.55 20.17
N TYR A 14 2.19 15.25 20.42
CA TYR A 14 1.92 14.14 19.50
C TYR A 14 0.44 13.74 19.43
N LYS A 15 -0.46 14.38 20.19
CA LYS A 15 -1.93 14.27 20.03
C LYS A 15 -2.52 15.50 19.34
N SER A 16 -1.88 16.00 18.28
CA SER A 16 -2.40 17.08 17.45
C SER A 16 -2.64 16.61 16.01
N GLU A 17 -3.45 17.37 15.26
CA GLU A 17 -3.82 17.10 13.85
C GLU A 17 -2.61 17.01 12.89
N LEU A 18 -1.38 17.32 13.34
CA LEU A 18 -0.16 17.31 12.52
C LEU A 18 0.58 15.97 12.47
N HIS A 19 0.45 15.08 13.48
CA HIS A 19 1.33 13.90 13.62
C HIS A 19 0.64 12.64 14.19
N ASN A 20 -0.57 12.33 13.74
CA ASN A 20 -1.19 11.03 14.04
C ASN A 20 -1.15 10.14 12.79
N ASP A 21 -0.23 9.17 12.79
CA ASP A 21 -0.17 7.99 11.90
C ASP A 21 0.72 8.13 10.64
N TRP A 22 1.98 8.52 10.85
CA TRP A 22 3.02 8.51 9.81
C TRP A 22 3.17 7.13 9.17
N CYS A 23 3.00 7.07 7.85
CA CYS A 23 3.13 5.89 7.00
C CYS A 23 4.24 6.14 5.98
N ALA A 24 4.95 5.09 5.56
CA ALA A 24 5.78 5.18 4.36
C ALA A 24 4.99 4.66 3.15
N GLY A 25 5.30 5.18 1.97
CA GLY A 25 4.54 4.94 0.76
C GLY A 25 3.09 5.40 0.90
N CYS A 26 2.81 6.68 0.65
CA CYS A 26 1.46 7.23 0.78
C CYS A 26 1.02 7.93 -0.53
N VAL A 27 -0.27 8.20 -0.67
CA VAL A 27 -0.88 8.89 -1.84
C VAL A 27 -1.69 10.09 -1.36
N THR A 28 -2.04 11.00 -2.26
CA THR A 28 -2.85 12.17 -1.90
C THR A 28 -4.27 11.78 -1.46
N PRO A 29 -4.96 12.60 -0.65
CA PRO A 29 -6.27 12.27 -0.05
C PRO A 29 -7.37 12.00 -1.07
N ASP A 30 -7.29 12.67 -2.23
CA ASP A 30 -8.21 12.55 -3.36
C ASP A 30 -7.96 11.29 -4.22
N THR A 31 -6.88 10.55 -3.97
CA THR A 31 -6.58 9.31 -4.70
C THR A 31 -7.69 8.30 -4.46
N ARG A 32 -8.33 7.87 -5.54
CA ARG A 32 -9.51 6.99 -5.48
C ARG A 32 -9.11 5.52 -5.44
N ILE A 33 -9.57 4.83 -4.40
CA ILE A 33 -9.35 3.40 -4.16
C ILE A 33 -10.51 2.62 -4.74
N VAL A 34 -10.21 1.55 -5.47
CA VAL A 34 -11.18 0.64 -6.06
C VAL A 34 -11.65 -0.32 -4.98
N MET A 35 -12.95 -0.31 -4.73
CA MET A 35 -13.61 -1.16 -3.75
C MET A 35 -13.90 -2.54 -4.36
N GLU A 36 -14.20 -3.53 -3.53
CA GLU A 36 -14.56 -4.87 -4.01
C GLU A 36 -15.76 -4.87 -4.98
N ASP A 37 -16.79 -4.06 -4.68
CA ASP A 37 -18.01 -3.90 -5.48
C ASP A 37 -17.78 -3.13 -6.80
N SER A 38 -16.51 -2.90 -7.17
CA SER A 38 -16.06 -2.13 -8.34
C SER A 38 -16.46 -0.65 -8.32
N THR A 39 -16.94 -0.13 -7.18
CA THR A 39 -17.02 1.31 -6.96
C THR A 39 -15.63 1.89 -6.64
N SER A 40 -15.55 3.21 -6.51
CA SER A 40 -14.35 3.85 -6.00
C SER A 40 -14.69 4.97 -5.03
N ARG A 41 -13.80 5.23 -4.06
CA ARG A 41 -13.90 6.36 -3.13
C ARG A 41 -12.52 6.96 -2.85
N PRO A 42 -12.42 8.25 -2.52
CA PRO A 42 -11.17 8.85 -2.06
C PRO A 42 -10.59 8.05 -0.89
N ILE A 43 -9.26 7.87 -0.86
CA ILE A 43 -8.59 7.14 0.21
C ILE A 43 -8.84 7.77 1.58
N SER A 44 -9.02 9.09 1.65
CA SER A 44 -9.37 9.81 2.88
C SER A 44 -10.74 9.43 3.46
N GLU A 45 -11.61 8.81 2.66
CA GLU A 45 -12.94 8.35 3.05
C GLU A 45 -13.00 6.85 3.36
N VAL A 46 -11.93 6.10 3.06
CA VAL A 46 -11.84 4.67 3.39
C VAL A 46 -11.74 4.51 4.91
N ARG A 47 -12.38 3.47 5.45
CA ARG A 47 -12.42 3.16 6.89
C ARG A 47 -12.00 1.72 7.15
N VAL A 48 -11.55 1.45 8.37
CA VAL A 48 -11.30 0.08 8.84
C VAL A 48 -12.59 -0.74 8.73
N GLY A 49 -12.48 -1.95 8.18
CA GLY A 49 -13.59 -2.84 7.86
C GLY A 49 -14.13 -2.71 6.44
N ASP A 50 -13.78 -1.66 5.69
CA ASP A 50 -14.12 -1.56 4.27
C ASP A 50 -13.43 -2.70 3.47
N ARG A 51 -14.08 -3.12 2.38
CA ARG A 51 -13.56 -4.16 1.45
C ARG A 51 -13.00 -3.51 0.20
N VAL A 52 -11.68 -3.56 0.01
CA VAL A 52 -10.95 -2.97 -1.12
C VAL A 52 -10.39 -4.04 -2.05
N LEU A 53 -10.20 -3.68 -3.32
CA LEU A 53 -9.62 -4.59 -4.31
C LEU A 53 -8.10 -4.68 -4.13
N GLY A 54 -7.58 -5.90 -3.95
CA GLY A 54 -6.14 -6.20 -3.88
C GLY A 54 -5.50 -6.38 -5.26
N HIS A 55 -4.17 -6.46 -5.30
CA HIS A 55 -3.44 -6.72 -6.55
C HIS A 55 -3.78 -8.09 -7.17
N ASP A 56 -4.31 -9.03 -6.40
CA ASP A 56 -4.76 -10.35 -6.85
C ASP A 56 -6.14 -10.32 -7.54
N GLY A 57 -6.79 -9.16 -7.60
CA GLY A 57 -8.11 -8.97 -8.19
C GLY A 57 -9.27 -9.44 -7.31
N ARG A 58 -9.06 -9.62 -6.00
CA ARG A 58 -10.09 -10.02 -5.03
C ARG A 58 -10.33 -8.93 -3.97
N GLY A 59 -11.47 -9.00 -3.29
CA GLY A 59 -11.83 -8.11 -2.20
C GLY A 59 -11.22 -8.53 -0.87
N HIS A 60 -10.55 -7.59 -0.19
CA HIS A 60 -9.85 -7.79 1.07
C HIS A 60 -10.23 -6.71 2.08
N THR A 61 -10.16 -7.03 3.37
CA THR A 61 -10.58 -6.12 4.44
C THR A 61 -9.47 -5.13 4.78
N VAL A 62 -9.82 -3.84 4.86
CA VAL A 62 -8.94 -2.80 5.40
C VAL A 62 -8.85 -2.98 6.91
N THR A 63 -7.65 -3.24 7.42
CA THR A 63 -7.40 -3.42 8.86
C THR A 63 -6.92 -2.14 9.54
N GLU A 64 -6.31 -1.23 8.78
CA GLU A 64 -5.81 0.05 9.29
C GLU A 64 -5.89 1.14 8.21
N VAL A 65 -6.09 2.38 8.65
CA VAL A 65 -6.05 3.58 7.80
C VAL A 65 -5.03 4.53 8.42
N MET A 66 -4.08 5.00 7.61
CA MET A 66 -2.98 5.86 8.06
C MET A 66 -3.01 7.19 7.31
N SER A 67 -2.58 8.27 7.97
CA SER A 67 -2.44 9.58 7.34
C SER A 67 -1.43 10.48 8.03
N HIS A 68 -0.72 11.33 7.31
CA HIS A 68 0.15 12.34 7.91
C HIS A 68 0.37 13.53 6.99
N LEU A 69 0.88 14.63 7.54
CA LEU A 69 1.30 15.80 6.75
C LEU A 69 2.64 15.51 6.05
N HIS A 70 2.69 15.68 4.73
CA HIS A 70 3.88 15.47 3.90
C HIS A 70 4.33 16.80 3.27
N PRO A 71 5.34 17.49 3.85
CA PRO A 71 5.87 18.75 3.32
C PRO A 71 7.06 18.52 2.36
N ASP A 72 6.94 17.55 1.46
CA ASP A 72 7.99 17.21 0.50
C ASP A 72 7.37 16.86 -0.87
N THR A 73 8.22 16.71 -1.86
CA THR A 73 7.83 16.38 -3.22
C THR A 73 7.06 15.06 -3.32
N LEU A 74 6.16 15.02 -4.31
CA LEU A 74 5.49 13.82 -4.76
C LEU A 74 5.91 13.49 -6.20
N HIS A 75 5.79 12.23 -6.55
CA HIS A 75 5.82 11.76 -7.92
C HIS A 75 4.42 11.84 -8.52
N ARG A 76 4.26 12.59 -9.62
CA ARG A 76 3.10 12.57 -10.49
C ARG A 76 3.32 11.55 -11.60
N VAL A 77 2.83 10.33 -11.39
CA VAL A 77 2.97 9.21 -12.32
C VAL A 77 1.78 9.19 -13.28
N ARG A 78 2.03 9.47 -14.57
CA ARG A 78 1.00 9.45 -15.62
C ARG A 78 0.97 8.09 -16.29
N VAL A 79 -0.15 7.39 -16.16
CA VAL A 79 -0.36 6.05 -16.70
C VAL A 79 -1.18 6.17 -17.99
N LYS A 80 -0.76 5.47 -19.04
CA LYS A 80 -1.53 5.46 -20.29
C LYS A 80 -2.93 4.89 -19.99
N CYS A 81 -3.95 5.56 -20.50
CA CYS A 81 -5.36 5.19 -20.41
C CYS A 81 -6.05 5.42 -19.07
N PHE A 82 -5.39 5.24 -17.91
CA PHE A 82 -6.06 5.32 -16.60
C PHE A 82 -5.69 6.55 -15.75
N GLY A 83 -5.13 7.60 -16.37
CA GLY A 83 -4.95 8.89 -15.72
C GLY A 83 -3.60 9.05 -15.01
N GLU A 84 -3.60 9.68 -13.84
CA GLU A 84 -2.38 9.99 -13.08
C GLU A 84 -2.55 9.72 -11.58
N LEU A 85 -1.42 9.46 -10.92
CA LEU A 85 -1.30 9.25 -9.48
C LEU A 85 -0.33 10.28 -8.90
N PHE A 86 -0.64 10.77 -7.70
CA PHE A 86 0.24 11.61 -6.90
C PHE A 86 0.66 10.79 -5.68
N ILE A 87 1.94 10.45 -5.62
CA ILE A 87 2.44 9.38 -4.76
C ILE A 87 3.81 9.75 -4.18
N THR A 88 4.11 9.34 -2.95
CA THR A 88 5.43 9.58 -2.34
C THR A 88 6.52 8.78 -3.07
N SER A 89 7.76 9.27 -3.01
CA SER A 89 8.92 8.72 -3.75
C SER A 89 9.24 7.25 -3.48
N ASP A 90 8.93 6.79 -2.28
CA ASP A 90 9.19 5.46 -1.74
C ASP A 90 8.06 4.45 -2.01
N HIS A 91 6.87 4.92 -2.38
CA HIS A 91 5.69 4.06 -2.47
C HIS A 91 5.86 2.97 -3.55
N PRO A 92 5.76 1.68 -3.21
CA PRO A 92 5.91 0.61 -4.19
C PRO A 92 4.69 0.49 -5.11
N MET A 93 4.97 0.45 -6.41
CA MET A 93 4.00 0.26 -7.49
C MET A 93 4.21 -1.11 -8.14
N TYR A 94 3.12 -1.81 -8.51
CA TYR A 94 3.24 -3.12 -9.14
C TYR A 94 3.57 -3.01 -10.63
N VAL A 95 4.86 -3.10 -10.96
CA VAL A 95 5.39 -2.65 -12.26
C VAL A 95 6.15 -3.77 -12.97
N VAL A 96 5.98 -3.86 -14.30
CA VAL A 96 6.84 -4.65 -15.18
C VAL A 96 7.83 -3.71 -15.87
N ARG A 97 9.13 -3.95 -15.68
CA ARG A 97 10.18 -3.18 -16.36
C ARG A 97 10.13 -3.33 -17.88
N ARG A 98 10.35 -2.23 -18.59
CA ARG A 98 10.44 -2.23 -20.05
C ARG A 98 11.74 -2.86 -20.52
N GLN A 99 11.66 -3.98 -21.24
CA GLN A 99 12.86 -4.67 -21.74
C GLN A 99 13.51 -3.96 -22.93
N ARG A 100 12.69 -3.47 -23.88
CA ARG A 100 13.18 -2.80 -25.10
C ARG A 100 12.36 -1.55 -25.41
N ARG A 101 13.06 -0.45 -25.71
CA ARG A 101 12.45 0.83 -26.09
C ARG A 101 11.56 0.64 -27.33
N LYS A 102 10.33 1.15 -27.30
CA LYS A 102 9.31 1.07 -28.38
C LYS A 102 8.79 -0.32 -28.76
N ARG A 103 9.27 -1.43 -28.16
CA ARG A 103 8.71 -2.79 -28.36
C ARG A 103 7.91 -3.24 -27.16
N VAL A 104 6.87 -4.05 -27.37
CA VAL A 104 6.12 -4.67 -26.27
C VAL A 104 6.98 -5.80 -25.69
N ASN A 105 6.93 -5.98 -24.36
CA ASN A 105 7.59 -7.12 -23.74
C ASN A 105 6.97 -8.43 -24.23
N THR A 106 7.74 -9.51 -24.23
CA THR A 106 7.23 -10.86 -24.51
C THR A 106 6.75 -11.56 -23.23
N THR A 107 7.28 -11.14 -22.08
CA THR A 107 6.99 -11.70 -20.77
C THR A 107 6.64 -10.56 -19.82
N PHE A 108 5.56 -10.75 -19.07
CA PHE A 108 5.09 -9.81 -18.07
C PHE A 108 5.12 -10.50 -16.72
N ALA A 109 6.05 -10.04 -15.87
CA ALA A 109 6.21 -10.51 -14.51
C ALA A 109 6.34 -9.26 -13.63
N PRO A 110 5.22 -8.76 -13.07
CA PRO A 110 5.24 -7.54 -12.28
C PRO A 110 5.95 -7.74 -10.95
N GLU A 111 6.67 -6.70 -10.53
CA GLU A 111 7.41 -6.63 -9.27
C GLU A 111 7.11 -5.28 -8.59
N TRP A 112 7.32 -5.20 -7.28
CA TRP A 112 7.10 -3.97 -6.52
C TRP A 112 8.30 -3.02 -6.69
N ILE A 113 8.05 -1.84 -7.26
CA ILE A 113 9.09 -0.84 -7.56
C ILE A 113 8.68 0.49 -6.95
N ALA A 114 9.57 1.13 -6.19
CA ALA A 114 9.35 2.46 -5.62
C ALA A 114 9.05 3.49 -6.71
N ALA A 115 8.11 4.40 -6.46
CA ALA A 115 7.67 5.40 -7.43
C ALA A 115 8.82 6.22 -8.03
N SER A 116 9.86 6.54 -7.24
CA SER A 116 11.06 7.25 -7.70
C SER A 116 11.90 6.48 -8.72
N GLU A 117 11.88 5.15 -8.67
CA GLU A 117 12.63 4.29 -9.58
C GLU A 117 11.87 3.96 -10.87
N VAL A 118 10.57 4.25 -10.93
CA VAL A 118 9.70 3.94 -12.06
C VAL A 118 10.02 4.82 -13.26
N LYS A 119 10.24 4.20 -14.44
CA LYS A 119 10.68 4.90 -15.65
C LYS A 119 9.56 5.01 -16.69
N PRO A 120 9.50 6.10 -17.47
CA PRO A 120 8.62 6.18 -18.63
C PRO A 120 8.85 5.00 -19.59
N GLY A 121 7.77 4.29 -19.91
CA GLY A 121 7.78 3.09 -20.76
C GLY A 121 7.65 1.76 -20.00
N ASP A 122 7.95 1.74 -18.69
CA ASP A 122 7.59 0.63 -17.79
C ASP A 122 6.06 0.45 -17.78
N TYR A 123 5.58 -0.72 -17.36
CA TYR A 123 4.16 -1.03 -17.34
C TYR A 123 3.65 -1.10 -15.92
N LEU A 124 2.64 -0.30 -15.58
CA LEU A 124 1.89 -0.47 -14.33
C LEU A 124 0.86 -1.57 -14.52
N ALA A 125 0.80 -2.51 -13.59
CA ALA A 125 -0.18 -3.60 -13.61
C ALA A 125 -1.47 -3.15 -12.91
N TYR A 126 -2.59 -3.43 -13.57
CA TYR A 126 -3.94 -3.24 -13.05
C TYR A 126 -4.66 -4.60 -13.06
N PRO A 127 -5.17 -5.10 -11.93
CA PRO A 127 -5.74 -6.44 -11.87
C PRO A 127 -7.07 -6.55 -12.61
N ARG A 128 -7.32 -7.74 -13.14
CA ARG A 128 -8.59 -8.11 -13.75
C ARG A 128 -9.43 -8.87 -12.73
N VAL A 129 -10.62 -8.36 -12.47
CA VAL A 129 -11.65 -9.12 -11.74
C VAL A 129 -12.25 -10.12 -12.72
N THR A 130 -11.96 -11.41 -12.57
CA THR A 130 -12.45 -12.47 -13.48
C THR A 130 -13.52 -13.35 -12.86
N ALA A 131 -13.57 -13.45 -11.54
CA ALA A 131 -14.63 -14.16 -10.84
C ALA A 131 -16.00 -13.48 -11.05
N GLY A 132 -17.06 -14.28 -11.11
CA GLY A 132 -18.43 -13.80 -11.14
C GLY A 132 -19.34 -14.67 -10.28
N VAL A 133 -20.35 -14.06 -9.69
CA VAL A 133 -21.38 -14.68 -8.86
C VAL A 133 -22.65 -14.79 -9.69
N GLU A 134 -23.20 -15.99 -9.81
CA GLU A 134 -24.51 -16.18 -10.44
C GLU A 134 -25.59 -15.66 -9.49
N THR A 135 -26.27 -14.61 -9.93
CA THR A 135 -27.47 -14.09 -9.26
C THR A 135 -28.65 -14.23 -10.21
N GLU A 136 -29.73 -14.84 -9.73
CA GLU A 136 -30.90 -15.16 -10.55
C GLU A 136 -31.94 -14.03 -10.56
N SER A 137 -32.08 -13.30 -9.45
CA SER A 137 -33.10 -12.25 -9.32
C SER A 137 -32.70 -11.15 -8.33
N LEU A 138 -33.32 -9.98 -8.47
CA LEU A 138 -33.25 -8.88 -7.50
C LEU A 138 -34.58 -8.75 -6.74
N PRO A 139 -34.57 -8.73 -5.40
CA PRO A 139 -35.80 -8.64 -4.61
C PRO A 139 -36.43 -7.26 -4.74
N LEU A 140 -37.72 -7.20 -5.07
CA LEU A 140 -38.51 -5.99 -5.05
C LEU A 140 -39.14 -5.83 -3.66
N ALA A 141 -38.36 -5.31 -2.72
CA ALA A 141 -38.85 -5.05 -1.37
C ALA A 141 -39.77 -3.82 -1.36
N TYR A 142 -41.08 -4.03 -1.48
CA TYR A 142 -42.08 -2.98 -1.29
C TYR A 142 -43.27 -3.49 -0.48
N THR A 143 -43.81 -2.63 0.39
CA THR A 143 -45.08 -2.92 1.08
C THR A 143 -46.16 -2.03 0.48
N LYS A 144 -47.15 -2.66 -0.16
CA LYS A 144 -48.33 -1.96 -0.64
C LYS A 144 -49.06 -1.33 0.55
N ARG A 145 -49.22 0.00 0.55
CA ARG A 145 -49.89 0.70 1.65
C ARG A 145 -51.36 0.27 1.67
N LYS A 146 -51.94 0.03 2.85
CA LYS A 146 -53.37 -0.37 2.99
C LYS A 146 -54.36 0.59 2.32
N LYS A 147 -53.99 1.88 2.16
CA LYS A 147 -54.79 2.91 1.49
C LYS A 147 -54.61 2.97 -0.03
N ASP A 148 -53.64 2.23 -0.58
CA ASP A 148 -53.39 2.16 -2.02
C ASP A 148 -54.27 1.08 -2.65
N THR A 149 -55.38 1.51 -3.25
CA THR A 149 -56.33 0.63 -3.96
C THR A 149 -56.12 0.59 -5.47
N ARG A 150 -55.24 1.44 -6.03
CA ARG A 150 -55.12 1.68 -7.48
C ARG A 150 -53.88 1.07 -8.11
N SER A 151 -52.77 0.94 -7.37
CA SER A 151 -51.53 0.40 -7.94
C SER A 151 -51.63 -1.11 -8.18
N LYS A 152 -51.19 -1.58 -9.34
CA LYS A 152 -50.98 -3.02 -9.58
C LYS A 152 -49.84 -3.53 -8.68
N PRO A 153 -49.97 -4.73 -8.10
CA PRO A 153 -48.84 -5.33 -7.38
C PRO A 153 -47.70 -5.59 -8.38
N LEU A 154 -46.49 -5.19 -8.00
CA LEU A 154 -45.26 -5.61 -8.66
C LEU A 154 -44.90 -7.06 -8.23
N PRO A 155 -44.14 -7.80 -9.04
CA PRO A 155 -43.62 -9.11 -8.65
C PRO A 155 -42.74 -8.99 -7.39
N GLY A 156 -42.56 -10.10 -6.67
CA GLY A 156 -41.71 -10.12 -5.46
C GLY A 156 -40.21 -9.97 -5.75
N ALA A 157 -39.78 -10.30 -6.97
CA ALA A 157 -38.42 -10.14 -7.45
C ALA A 157 -38.42 -9.97 -8.98
N ILE A 158 -37.39 -9.33 -9.53
CA ILE A 158 -37.14 -9.26 -10.97
C ILE A 158 -36.07 -10.28 -11.32
N ALA A 159 -36.38 -11.19 -12.25
CA ALA A 159 -35.38 -12.10 -12.80
C ALA A 159 -34.29 -11.30 -13.53
N ILE A 160 -33.03 -11.56 -13.18
CA ILE A 160 -31.89 -11.01 -13.90
C ILE A 160 -31.78 -11.81 -15.20
N ASN A 161 -32.25 -11.29 -16.32
CA ASN A 161 -32.11 -11.91 -17.63
C ASN A 161 -31.60 -10.88 -18.65
N ALA A 162 -31.41 -11.29 -19.90
CA ALA A 162 -30.94 -10.38 -20.95
C ALA A 162 -31.83 -9.14 -21.08
N ASP A 163 -33.16 -9.32 -20.97
CA ASP A 163 -34.16 -8.27 -21.09
C ASP A 163 -34.03 -7.24 -19.95
N PHE A 164 -33.97 -7.71 -18.70
CA PHE A 164 -33.77 -6.83 -17.54
C PHE A 164 -32.43 -6.12 -17.57
N LEU A 165 -31.34 -6.80 -17.94
CA LEU A 165 -30.01 -6.21 -18.00
C LEU A 165 -29.96 -5.08 -19.04
N ARG A 166 -30.58 -5.27 -20.20
CA ARG A 166 -30.69 -4.24 -21.23
C ARG A 166 -31.54 -3.05 -20.75
N LEU A 167 -32.68 -3.32 -20.11
CA LEU A 167 -33.54 -2.29 -19.51
C LEU A 167 -32.83 -1.50 -18.41
N ALA A 168 -32.07 -2.17 -17.54
CA ALA A 168 -31.25 -1.54 -16.53
C ALA A 168 -30.21 -0.61 -17.15
N GLY A 169 -29.60 -1.02 -18.27
CA GLY A 169 -28.69 -0.18 -19.05
C GLY A 169 -29.37 1.09 -19.56
N TYR A 170 -30.56 0.98 -20.15
CA TYR A 170 -31.36 2.15 -20.58
C TYR A 170 -31.71 3.06 -19.41
N TYR A 171 -32.11 2.51 -18.26
CA TYR A 171 -32.43 3.34 -17.09
C TYR A 171 -31.19 4.06 -16.53
N ILE A 172 -30.03 3.43 -16.53
CA ILE A 172 -28.81 4.08 -16.05
C ILE A 172 -28.43 5.26 -16.96
N ALA A 173 -28.57 5.09 -18.28
CA ALA A 173 -28.30 6.12 -19.27
C ALA A 173 -29.36 7.23 -19.26
N GLU A 174 -30.61 6.87 -19.56
CA GLU A 174 -31.68 7.83 -19.89
C GLU A 174 -32.75 7.97 -18.80
N GLY A 175 -32.67 7.14 -17.76
CA GLY A 175 -33.71 6.99 -16.76
C GLY A 175 -33.63 8.02 -15.63
N TYR A 176 -34.78 8.46 -15.14
CA TYR A 176 -34.89 9.23 -13.90
C TYR A 176 -36.28 9.02 -13.27
N ARG A 177 -36.37 9.40 -11.99
CA ARG A 177 -37.64 9.44 -11.28
C ARG A 177 -38.27 10.83 -11.46
N HIS A 178 -39.49 10.86 -11.97
CA HIS A 178 -40.32 12.07 -12.01
C HIS A 178 -41.58 11.87 -11.18
N GLU A 179 -41.67 12.56 -10.05
CA GLU A 179 -42.76 12.42 -9.08
C GLU A 179 -42.99 10.95 -8.64
N ARG A 180 -44.06 10.33 -9.17
CA ARG A 180 -44.52 8.97 -8.90
C ARG A 180 -44.30 8.02 -10.08
N SER A 181 -43.51 8.43 -11.07
CA SER A 181 -43.31 7.68 -12.31
C SER A 181 -41.82 7.47 -12.60
N LEU A 182 -41.52 6.31 -13.18
CA LEU A 182 -40.23 6.01 -13.78
C LEU A 182 -40.27 6.55 -15.21
N VAL A 183 -39.30 7.38 -15.58
CA VAL A 183 -39.22 8.01 -16.90
C VAL A 183 -37.88 7.68 -17.52
N MET A 184 -37.87 7.32 -18.81
CA MET A 184 -36.67 7.28 -19.65
C MET A 184 -36.90 8.21 -20.84
N THR A 185 -35.96 9.10 -21.13
CA THR A 185 -36.10 10.08 -22.23
C THR A 185 -35.15 9.72 -23.34
N PHE A 186 -35.65 9.52 -24.56
CA PHE A 186 -34.84 9.22 -25.72
C PHE A 186 -34.95 10.34 -26.75
N GLY A 187 -34.00 10.45 -27.67
CA GLY A 187 -34.12 11.32 -28.84
C GLY A 187 -35.28 10.88 -29.74
N SER A 188 -35.96 11.83 -30.37
CA SER A 188 -37.04 11.53 -31.35
C SER A 188 -36.57 10.66 -32.53
N HIS A 189 -35.28 10.73 -32.87
CA HIS A 189 -34.64 9.91 -33.91
C HIS A 189 -34.34 8.46 -33.45
N GLU A 190 -34.47 8.16 -32.16
CA GLU A 190 -34.13 6.88 -31.53
C GLU A 190 -35.37 6.01 -31.29
N ARG A 191 -36.37 6.13 -32.17
CA ARG A 191 -37.63 5.39 -32.04
C ARG A 191 -37.47 3.88 -31.80
N PRO A 192 -36.49 3.17 -32.41
CA PRO A 192 -36.26 1.77 -32.10
C PRO A 192 -35.91 1.49 -30.62
N LEU A 193 -35.20 2.41 -29.95
CA LEU A 193 -34.87 2.28 -28.52
C LEU A 193 -36.10 2.52 -27.64
N VAL A 194 -36.96 3.47 -28.03
CA VAL A 194 -38.26 3.71 -27.36
C VAL A 194 -39.13 2.46 -27.40
N ASP A 195 -39.28 1.85 -28.58
CA ASP A 195 -40.12 0.67 -28.76
C ASP A 195 -39.55 -0.55 -27.99
N ASP A 196 -38.23 -0.72 -27.99
CA ASP A 196 -37.54 -1.76 -27.21
C ASP A 196 -37.70 -1.54 -25.70
N ALA A 197 -37.56 -0.30 -25.21
CA ALA A 197 -37.76 0.02 -23.80
C ALA A 197 -39.20 -0.25 -23.33
N VAL A 198 -40.20 0.08 -24.15
CA VAL A 198 -41.62 -0.21 -23.86
C VAL A 198 -41.88 -1.71 -23.75
N ASP A 199 -41.38 -2.50 -24.70
CA ASP A 199 -41.50 -3.96 -24.71
C ASP A 199 -40.81 -4.60 -23.49
N LEU A 200 -39.59 -4.17 -23.19
CA LEU A 200 -38.81 -4.63 -22.04
C LEU A 200 -39.52 -4.34 -20.71
N ILE A 201 -40.08 -3.13 -20.53
CA ILE A 201 -40.85 -2.80 -19.33
C ILE A 201 -42.00 -3.79 -19.15
N GLY A 202 -42.76 -4.05 -20.22
CA GLY A 202 -43.87 -5.00 -20.19
C GLY A 202 -43.44 -6.40 -19.78
N LYS A 203 -42.35 -6.91 -20.36
CA LYS A 203 -41.81 -8.24 -20.06
C LYS A 203 -41.23 -8.37 -18.64
N VAL A 204 -40.54 -7.34 -18.16
CA VAL A 204 -39.80 -7.38 -16.90
C VAL A 204 -40.71 -7.09 -15.70
N THR A 205 -41.67 -6.18 -15.86
CA THR A 205 -42.45 -5.63 -14.74
C THR A 205 -43.94 -5.99 -14.77
N GLU A 206 -44.42 -6.55 -15.88
CA GLU A 206 -45.86 -6.79 -16.14
C GLU A 206 -46.71 -5.49 -16.13
N LEU A 207 -46.06 -4.33 -16.18
CA LEU A 207 -46.71 -3.02 -16.26
C LEU A 207 -46.73 -2.49 -17.69
N THR A 208 -47.70 -1.62 -17.96
CA THR A 208 -47.81 -0.95 -19.26
C THR A 208 -47.04 0.37 -19.20
N ALA A 209 -46.11 0.56 -20.13
CA ALA A 209 -45.45 1.83 -20.35
C ALA A 209 -46.28 2.70 -21.31
N ARG A 210 -46.27 4.03 -21.09
CA ARG A 210 -46.84 5.01 -22.02
C ARG A 210 -45.73 5.85 -22.64
N THR A 211 -45.91 6.26 -23.89
CA THR A 211 -44.99 7.16 -24.56
C THR A 211 -45.59 8.56 -24.64
N VAL A 212 -44.77 9.59 -24.43
CA VAL A 212 -45.15 11.00 -24.57
C VAL A 212 -44.14 11.66 -25.49
N ASP A 213 -44.59 12.07 -26.66
CA ASP A 213 -43.78 12.83 -27.61
C ASP A 213 -43.69 14.29 -27.15
N ARG A 214 -42.47 14.78 -26.94
CA ARG A 214 -42.18 16.18 -26.62
C ARG A 214 -41.62 16.85 -27.88
N GLY A 215 -42.48 17.02 -28.88
CA GLY A 215 -42.09 17.54 -30.21
C GLY A 215 -41.38 18.89 -30.18
N ASP A 216 -41.66 19.72 -29.18
CA ASP A 216 -41.02 21.00 -28.88
C ASP A 216 -39.58 20.87 -28.31
N LYS A 217 -39.21 19.70 -27.78
CA LYS A 217 -37.86 19.38 -27.27
C LYS A 217 -37.12 18.32 -28.10
N GLY A 218 -37.78 17.75 -29.10
CA GLY A 218 -37.22 16.71 -29.97
C GLY A 218 -36.94 15.38 -29.25
N SER A 219 -37.66 15.08 -28.17
CA SER A 219 -37.45 13.89 -27.34
C SER A 219 -38.76 13.11 -27.12
N ILE A 220 -38.64 11.82 -26.82
CA ILE A 220 -39.76 10.94 -26.49
C ILE A 220 -39.53 10.37 -25.10
N ASP A 221 -40.48 10.60 -24.21
CA ASP A 221 -40.46 10.01 -22.87
C ASP A 221 -41.19 8.67 -22.88
N VAL A 222 -40.57 7.65 -22.30
CA VAL A 222 -41.19 6.38 -21.91
C VAL A 222 -41.47 6.43 -20.41
N LEU A 223 -42.75 6.38 -20.01
CA LEU A 223 -43.16 6.52 -18.62
C LEU A 223 -43.87 5.28 -18.10
N VAL A 224 -43.57 4.92 -16.86
CA VAL A 224 -44.28 3.90 -16.08
C VAL A 224 -44.80 4.55 -14.82
N ASP A 225 -46.12 4.64 -14.69
CA ASP A 225 -46.77 5.27 -13.53
C ASP A 225 -46.83 4.31 -12.34
N SER A 226 -45.67 4.05 -11.72
CA SER A 226 -45.51 3.24 -10.52
C SER A 226 -44.50 3.88 -9.56
N SER A 227 -45.01 4.39 -8.43
CA SER A 227 -44.14 5.05 -7.44
C SER A 227 -43.15 4.08 -6.80
N TYR A 228 -43.55 2.82 -6.63
CA TYR A 228 -42.71 1.77 -6.05
C TYR A 228 -41.56 1.41 -6.99
N LEU A 229 -41.86 1.25 -8.29
CA LEU A 229 -40.83 0.92 -9.28
C LEU A 229 -39.83 2.06 -9.44
N ALA A 230 -40.33 3.31 -9.50
CA ALA A 230 -39.48 4.50 -9.62
C ALA A 230 -38.55 4.70 -8.41
N GLU A 231 -39.03 4.40 -7.21
CA GLU A 231 -38.24 4.43 -5.97
C GLU A 231 -37.16 3.33 -5.98
N ILE A 232 -37.54 2.08 -6.26
CA ILE A 232 -36.60 0.95 -6.30
C ILE A 232 -35.51 1.16 -7.36
N PHE A 233 -35.85 1.62 -8.57
CA PHE A 233 -34.86 1.87 -9.62
C PHE A 233 -33.93 3.04 -9.27
N ALA A 234 -34.46 4.10 -8.65
CA ALA A 234 -33.63 5.19 -8.13
C ALA A 234 -32.70 4.70 -7.01
N ASP A 235 -33.16 3.80 -6.15
CA ASP A 235 -32.35 3.21 -5.08
C ASP A 235 -31.26 2.29 -5.65
N TRP A 236 -31.57 1.40 -6.59
CA TRP A 236 -30.60 0.48 -7.18
C TRP A 236 -29.56 1.19 -8.05
N PHE A 237 -30.01 2.06 -8.95
CA PHE A 237 -29.17 2.62 -10.01
C PHE A 237 -28.76 4.08 -9.77
N GLY A 238 -29.30 4.73 -8.73
CA GLY A 238 -29.00 6.11 -8.38
C GLY A 238 -30.03 7.13 -8.89
N ALA A 239 -30.29 8.13 -8.04
CA ALA A 239 -31.10 9.30 -8.34
C ALA A 239 -30.21 10.47 -8.76
N GLY A 240 -30.47 11.04 -9.95
CA GLY A 240 -29.61 12.07 -10.55
C GLY A 240 -28.42 11.49 -11.31
N ALA A 241 -27.93 12.21 -12.30
CA ALA A 241 -26.91 11.73 -13.24
C ALA A 241 -25.54 11.53 -12.57
N GLU A 242 -25.22 12.30 -11.52
CA GLU A 242 -23.98 12.20 -10.73
C GLU A 242 -23.92 10.95 -9.84
N ASN A 243 -25.08 10.40 -9.46
CA ASN A 243 -25.18 9.26 -8.56
C ASN A 243 -25.48 7.95 -9.29
N LYS A 244 -25.56 8.00 -10.63
CA LYS A 244 -25.78 6.84 -11.47
C LYS A 244 -24.71 5.79 -11.19
N ARG A 245 -25.13 4.53 -11.05
CA ARG A 245 -24.26 3.39 -10.78
C ARG A 245 -24.93 2.08 -11.18
N VAL A 246 -24.11 1.05 -11.34
CA VAL A 246 -24.52 -0.35 -11.45
C VAL A 246 -24.49 -0.95 -10.04
N PRO A 247 -25.56 -1.60 -9.55
CA PRO A 247 -25.54 -2.24 -8.23
C PRO A 247 -24.64 -3.48 -8.23
N GLU A 248 -24.10 -3.82 -7.05
CA GLU A 248 -23.13 -4.91 -6.85
C GLU A 248 -23.58 -6.24 -7.48
N PRO A 249 -24.83 -6.72 -7.34
CA PRO A 249 -25.21 -8.00 -7.92
C PRO A 249 -25.08 -8.06 -9.43
N LEU A 250 -25.16 -6.92 -10.13
CA LEU A 250 -24.98 -6.84 -11.59
C LEU A 250 -23.50 -6.66 -11.97
N MET A 251 -22.72 -5.97 -11.14
CA MET A 251 -21.26 -5.87 -11.31
C MET A 251 -20.54 -7.20 -11.07
N SER A 252 -21.12 -8.06 -10.23
CA SER A 252 -20.57 -9.37 -9.91
C SER A 252 -21.00 -10.47 -10.88
N LEU A 253 -21.95 -10.24 -11.80
CA LEU A 253 -22.35 -11.25 -12.78
C LEU A 253 -21.18 -11.74 -13.65
N PRO A 254 -21.23 -12.98 -14.15
CA PRO A 254 -20.29 -13.45 -15.17
C PRO A 254 -20.25 -12.50 -16.38
N ALA A 255 -19.05 -12.30 -16.93
CA ALA A 255 -18.82 -11.35 -18.01
C ALA A 255 -19.75 -11.57 -19.21
N SER A 256 -20.09 -12.81 -19.54
CA SER A 256 -21.03 -13.13 -20.63
C SER A 256 -22.42 -12.51 -20.44
N ARG A 257 -22.95 -12.52 -19.20
CA ARG A 257 -24.26 -11.95 -18.88
C ARG A 257 -24.22 -10.42 -18.85
N GLN A 258 -23.11 -9.84 -18.37
CA GLN A 258 -22.91 -8.39 -18.33
C GLN A 258 -22.94 -7.71 -19.70
N ARG A 259 -22.79 -8.46 -20.80
CA ARG A 259 -22.81 -7.91 -22.16
C ARG A 259 -24.11 -7.17 -22.48
N GLU A 260 -25.26 -7.67 -22.06
CA GLU A 260 -26.54 -7.00 -22.35
C GLU A 260 -26.74 -5.74 -21.51
N LEU A 261 -26.22 -5.70 -20.28
CA LEU A 261 -26.17 -4.47 -19.47
C LEU A 261 -25.31 -3.40 -20.15
N LEU A 262 -24.10 -3.78 -20.56
CA LEU A 262 -23.18 -2.89 -21.25
C LEU A 262 -23.74 -2.42 -22.60
N ARG A 263 -24.49 -3.29 -23.29
CA ARG A 263 -25.22 -2.94 -24.51
C ARG A 263 -26.30 -1.88 -24.25
N GLY A 264 -27.14 -2.06 -23.25
CA GLY A 264 -28.18 -1.08 -22.89
C GLY A 264 -27.58 0.27 -22.50
N LEU A 265 -26.51 0.27 -21.69
CA LEU A 265 -25.76 1.48 -21.33
C LEU A 265 -25.25 2.22 -22.56
N TRP A 266 -24.62 1.49 -23.49
CA TRP A 266 -23.99 2.09 -24.67
C TRP A 266 -24.99 2.52 -25.74
N LEU A 267 -26.14 1.85 -25.85
CA LEU A 267 -27.20 2.27 -26.77
C LEU A 267 -27.91 3.55 -26.31
N GLY A 268 -28.03 3.79 -25.00
CA GLY A 268 -28.58 5.05 -24.48
C GLY A 268 -27.56 6.19 -24.57
N ASP A 269 -26.49 6.11 -23.78
CA ASP A 269 -25.54 7.24 -23.60
C ASP A 269 -24.27 7.14 -24.46
N GLY A 270 -24.09 6.01 -25.16
CA GLY A 270 -22.89 5.75 -25.93
C GLY A 270 -22.98 6.30 -27.34
N TRP A 271 -21.87 6.87 -27.80
CA TRP A 271 -21.69 7.30 -29.18
C TRP A 271 -20.52 6.56 -29.79
N HIS A 272 -20.61 6.25 -31.08
CA HIS A 272 -19.47 5.71 -31.80
C HIS A 272 -19.42 6.24 -33.22
N ASN A 273 -18.22 6.19 -33.80
CA ASN A 273 -18.00 6.52 -35.19
C ASN A 273 -16.91 5.62 -35.80
N ASN A 274 -16.54 5.93 -37.04
CA ASN A 274 -15.48 5.24 -37.78
C ASN A 274 -14.08 5.30 -37.13
N LYS A 275 -13.89 5.98 -36.01
CA LYS A 275 -12.59 6.15 -35.32
C LYS A 275 -12.59 5.74 -33.84
N LYS A 276 -13.69 5.81 -33.11
CA LYS A 276 -13.73 5.47 -31.68
C LYS A 276 -15.15 5.18 -31.20
N GLY A 277 -15.26 4.36 -30.16
CA GLY A 277 -16.42 4.34 -29.27
C GLY A 277 -16.18 5.30 -28.11
N HIS A 278 -17.23 5.94 -27.63
CA HIS A 278 -17.18 6.97 -26.61
C HIS A 278 -18.43 6.90 -25.74
N PHE A 279 -18.24 6.76 -24.43
CA PHE A 279 -19.28 6.83 -23.42
C PHE A 279 -18.96 7.98 -22.47
N LYS A 280 -19.94 8.80 -22.11
CA LYS A 280 -19.74 9.97 -21.26
C LYS A 280 -20.68 9.93 -20.07
N THR A 281 -20.16 10.20 -18.88
CA THR A 281 -20.97 10.33 -17.67
C THR A 281 -20.40 11.38 -16.74
N ILE A 282 -21.24 11.98 -15.90
CA ILE A 282 -20.78 12.85 -14.80
C ILE A 282 -20.60 12.07 -13.49
N SER A 283 -21.02 10.80 -13.43
CA SER A 283 -20.80 9.92 -12.28
C SER A 283 -19.38 9.32 -12.35
N PRO A 284 -18.48 9.63 -11.41
CA PRO A 284 -17.15 9.01 -11.36
C PRO A 284 -17.25 7.50 -11.10
N VAL A 285 -18.22 7.08 -10.28
CA VAL A 285 -18.47 5.68 -9.96
C VAL A 285 -18.90 4.91 -11.22
N LEU A 286 -19.84 5.46 -11.99
CA LEU A 286 -20.29 4.81 -13.24
C LEU A 286 -19.15 4.74 -14.26
N ALA A 287 -18.34 5.80 -14.40
CA ALA A 287 -17.19 5.78 -15.31
C ALA A 287 -16.24 4.63 -14.97
N GLN A 288 -15.95 4.45 -13.69
CA GLN A 288 -15.10 3.38 -13.19
C GLN A 288 -15.74 1.98 -13.37
N GLN A 289 -17.05 1.85 -13.14
CA GLN A 289 -17.78 0.61 -13.37
C GLN A 289 -17.82 0.22 -14.86
N VAL A 290 -18.05 1.17 -15.76
CA VAL A 290 -17.99 0.96 -17.22
C VAL A 290 -16.57 0.54 -17.64
N LYS A 291 -15.52 1.13 -17.04
CA LYS A 291 -14.13 0.66 -17.25
C LYS A 291 -13.97 -0.80 -16.85
N THR A 292 -14.41 -1.18 -15.66
CA THR A 292 -14.33 -2.56 -15.18
C THR A 292 -15.12 -3.52 -16.07
N LEU A 293 -16.35 -3.17 -16.45
CA LEU A 293 -17.18 -3.96 -17.36
C LEU A 293 -16.48 -4.19 -18.71
N LEU A 294 -15.87 -3.15 -19.30
CA LEU A 294 -15.12 -3.28 -20.56
C LEU A 294 -13.89 -4.18 -20.43
N ILE A 295 -13.10 -4.02 -19.35
CA ILE A 295 -11.92 -4.86 -19.09
C ILE A 295 -12.33 -6.33 -18.92
N ARG A 296 -13.47 -6.60 -18.29
CA ARG A 296 -14.05 -7.95 -18.17
C ARG A 296 -14.44 -8.56 -19.52
N GLN A 297 -14.85 -7.73 -20.50
CA GLN A 297 -15.06 -8.17 -21.89
C GLN A 297 -13.76 -8.29 -22.71
N GLY A 298 -12.62 -7.93 -22.12
CA GLY A 298 -11.32 -7.93 -22.78
C GLY A 298 -11.02 -6.66 -23.59
N ALA A 299 -11.82 -5.60 -23.43
CA ALA A 299 -11.58 -4.30 -24.01
C ALA A 299 -10.90 -3.37 -22.99
N VAL A 300 -9.79 -2.72 -23.38
CA VAL A 300 -9.11 -1.76 -22.50
C VAL A 300 -9.47 -0.33 -22.91
N PRO A 301 -10.33 0.38 -22.15
CA PRO A 301 -10.71 1.76 -22.48
C PRO A 301 -9.67 2.77 -22.03
N THR A 302 -9.79 3.99 -22.54
CA THR A 302 -9.14 5.19 -22.03
C THR A 302 -10.16 5.98 -21.23
N ILE A 303 -9.88 6.26 -19.96
CA ILE A 303 -10.64 7.21 -19.16
C ILE A 303 -9.94 8.56 -19.21
N SER A 304 -10.71 9.62 -19.47
CA SER A 304 -10.22 10.99 -19.43
C SER A 304 -11.24 11.90 -18.73
N PRO A 305 -10.82 12.67 -17.70
CA PRO A 305 -11.64 13.75 -17.18
C PRO A 305 -11.77 14.83 -18.24
N GLN A 306 -12.99 15.35 -18.40
CA GLN A 306 -13.30 16.45 -19.29
C GLN A 306 -13.36 17.76 -18.47
N PRO A 307 -12.79 18.86 -18.97
CA PRO A 307 -12.77 20.13 -18.25
C PRO A 307 -14.18 20.67 -18.05
N GLU A 308 -14.37 21.36 -16.93
CA GLU A 308 -15.59 22.12 -16.64
C GLU A 308 -15.75 23.23 -17.68
N ARG A 309 -16.97 23.42 -18.19
CA ARG A 309 -17.32 24.52 -19.08
C ARG A 309 -18.44 25.31 -18.42
N GLU A 310 -18.58 26.58 -18.75
CA GLU A 310 -19.64 27.44 -18.20
C GLU A 310 -21.02 26.76 -18.34
N GLY A 311 -21.67 26.48 -17.21
CA GLY A 311 -22.95 25.76 -17.14
C GLY A 311 -22.89 24.22 -17.15
N HIS A 312 -21.71 23.59 -17.21
CA HIS A 312 -21.54 22.14 -17.28
C HIS A 312 -20.54 21.61 -16.24
N ARG A 313 -21.00 20.67 -15.40
CA ARG A 313 -20.17 19.97 -14.40
C ARG A 313 -19.05 19.13 -15.02
N LYS A 314 -18.02 18.81 -14.22
CA LYS A 314 -16.95 17.86 -14.57
C LYS A 314 -17.53 16.52 -15.04
N ALA A 315 -17.06 16.03 -16.19
CA ALA A 315 -17.52 14.77 -16.77
C ALA A 315 -16.33 13.83 -17.04
N TYR A 316 -16.62 12.55 -17.23
CA TYR A 316 -15.67 11.49 -17.51
C TYR A 316 -16.01 10.86 -18.85
N ALA A 317 -15.03 10.84 -19.76
CA ALA A 317 -15.16 10.16 -21.03
C ALA A 317 -14.43 8.82 -20.99
N VAL A 318 -15.15 7.74 -21.30
CA VAL A 318 -14.64 6.38 -21.46
C VAL A 318 -14.56 6.10 -22.96
N GLU A 319 -13.35 6.05 -23.50
CA GLU A 319 -13.10 5.94 -24.94
C GLU A 319 -12.46 4.61 -25.31
N VAL A 320 -12.96 3.99 -26.38
CA VAL A 320 -12.38 2.78 -26.96
C VAL A 320 -11.88 3.11 -28.36
N VAL A 321 -10.55 3.20 -28.49
CA VAL A 321 -9.89 3.74 -29.70
C VAL A 321 -9.13 2.68 -30.49
N SER A 322 -8.60 1.65 -29.81
CA SER A 322 -7.84 0.59 -30.49
C SER A 322 -8.79 -0.24 -31.36
N ALA A 323 -8.33 -0.69 -32.53
CA ALA A 323 -9.16 -1.48 -33.44
C ALA A 323 -9.68 -2.78 -32.79
N ARG A 324 -8.82 -3.47 -32.05
CA ARG A 324 -9.17 -4.68 -31.27
C ARG A 324 -10.30 -4.38 -30.29
N ASP A 325 -10.10 -3.40 -29.41
CA ASP A 325 -11.04 -3.09 -28.34
C ASP A 325 -12.35 -2.53 -28.91
N TYR A 326 -12.28 -1.73 -29.98
CA TYR A 326 -13.45 -1.19 -30.68
C TYR A 326 -14.31 -2.32 -31.26
N ASN A 327 -13.69 -3.34 -31.87
CA ASN A 327 -14.42 -4.49 -32.41
C ASN A 327 -15.12 -5.31 -31.31
N ILE A 328 -14.57 -5.36 -30.09
CA ILE A 328 -15.26 -5.97 -28.93
C ILE A 328 -16.54 -5.18 -28.61
N VAL A 329 -16.47 -3.85 -28.56
CA VAL A 329 -17.64 -2.99 -28.33
C VAL A 329 -18.68 -3.13 -29.45
N MET A 330 -18.28 -3.16 -30.72
CA MET A 330 -19.20 -3.38 -31.84
C MET A 330 -19.87 -4.75 -31.77
N GLY A 331 -19.13 -5.79 -31.36
CA GLY A 331 -19.70 -7.12 -31.12
C GLY A 331 -20.77 -7.13 -30.01
N ILE A 332 -20.58 -6.33 -28.96
CA ILE A 332 -21.58 -6.14 -27.88
C ILE A 332 -22.82 -5.42 -28.41
N LEU A 333 -22.62 -4.37 -29.23
CA LEU A 333 -23.71 -3.63 -29.87
C LEU A 333 -24.44 -4.42 -30.95
N ARG A 334 -23.83 -5.50 -31.46
CA ARG A 334 -24.26 -6.28 -32.63
C ARG A 334 -24.26 -5.45 -33.91
N GLU A 335 -23.27 -4.58 -34.01
CA GLU A 335 -23.03 -3.73 -35.17
C GLU A 335 -21.88 -4.27 -36.03
N PRO A 336 -21.87 -3.99 -37.34
CA PRO A 336 -20.82 -4.45 -38.23
C PRO A 336 -19.45 -3.90 -37.83
N THR A 337 -18.45 -4.77 -37.75
CA THR A 337 -17.05 -4.40 -37.55
C THR A 337 -16.41 -3.94 -38.86
N ARG A 338 -15.34 -3.15 -38.77
CA ARG A 338 -14.50 -2.82 -39.94
C ARG A 338 -13.06 -3.15 -39.61
N GLU A 339 -12.33 -3.70 -40.58
CA GLU A 339 -10.88 -3.82 -40.49
C GLU A 339 -10.26 -2.41 -40.49
N ARG A 340 -9.50 -2.09 -39.45
CA ARG A 340 -8.66 -0.89 -39.39
C ARG A 340 -7.20 -1.33 -39.41
N GLY A 341 -6.35 -0.60 -40.14
CA GLY A 341 -4.92 -0.85 -40.19
C GLY A 341 -4.21 -0.75 -38.83
N GLU A 342 -2.97 -1.27 -38.77
CA GLU A 342 -2.17 -1.37 -37.55
C GLU A 342 -1.94 -0.01 -36.88
N GLY A 343 -2.64 0.23 -35.77
CA GLY A 343 -2.46 1.40 -34.90
C GLY A 343 -1.73 1.05 -33.60
N LYS A 344 -0.92 2.00 -33.11
CA LYS A 344 -0.04 2.05 -31.90
C LYS A 344 -0.02 0.81 -30.97
N PRO A 345 1.18 0.40 -30.50
CA PRO A 345 1.38 -0.87 -29.81
C PRO A 345 0.47 -1.06 -28.58
N PRO A 346 0.03 -2.33 -28.37
CA PRO A 346 -1.09 -2.69 -27.53
C PRO A 346 -0.82 -2.40 -26.05
N MET A 347 -1.86 -1.99 -25.35
CA MET A 347 -1.96 -2.32 -23.93
C MET A 347 -2.01 -3.84 -23.89
N PHE A 348 -1.07 -4.45 -23.18
CA PHE A 348 -1.05 -5.89 -23.04
C PHE A 348 -2.02 -6.29 -21.93
N MET A 349 -2.69 -7.41 -22.11
CA MET A 349 -3.61 -7.95 -21.14
C MET A 349 -3.47 -9.46 -21.18
N ASP A 350 -3.25 -10.06 -20.02
CA ASP A 350 -3.32 -11.51 -19.81
C ASP A 350 -4.54 -11.82 -18.91
N ASP A 351 -4.65 -13.05 -18.42
CA ASP A 351 -5.78 -13.50 -17.59
C ASP A 351 -5.88 -12.78 -16.24
N SER A 352 -4.77 -12.26 -15.72
CA SER A 352 -4.69 -11.67 -14.39
C SER A 352 -4.62 -10.14 -14.40
N TYR A 353 -3.98 -9.54 -15.40
CA TYR A 353 -3.65 -8.11 -15.39
C TYR A 353 -3.83 -7.43 -16.76
N VAL A 354 -4.10 -6.13 -16.68
CA VAL A 354 -3.90 -5.17 -17.75
C VAL A 354 -2.59 -4.42 -17.47
N TYR A 355 -1.69 -4.37 -18.45
CA TYR A 355 -0.39 -3.72 -18.32
C TYR A 355 -0.35 -2.42 -19.11
N LEU A 356 -0.24 -1.32 -18.37
CA LEU A 356 -0.40 0.02 -18.89
C LEU A 356 0.93 0.76 -18.91
N PRO A 357 1.41 1.20 -20.09
CA PRO A 357 2.65 1.95 -20.18
C PRO A 357 2.59 3.25 -19.37
N ILE A 358 3.61 3.48 -18.55
CA ILE A 358 3.81 4.72 -17.82
C ILE A 358 4.33 5.76 -18.82
N ARG A 359 3.62 6.88 -18.94
CA ARG A 359 3.91 7.96 -19.89
C ARG A 359 4.95 8.92 -19.35
N LYS A 360 4.84 9.25 -18.07
CA LYS A 360 5.64 10.25 -17.41
C LYS A 360 5.68 9.98 -15.91
N ASN A 361 6.78 10.37 -15.28
CA ASN A 361 6.96 10.36 -13.85
C ASN A 361 7.65 11.68 -13.50
N ASP A 362 6.89 12.66 -13.03
CA ASP A 362 7.38 14.00 -12.72
C ASP A 362 7.48 14.19 -11.21
N VAL A 363 8.51 14.88 -10.73
CA VAL A 363 8.56 15.34 -9.34
C VAL A 363 7.81 16.67 -9.23
N VAL A 364 6.89 16.79 -8.29
CA VAL A 364 6.10 18.01 -8.03
C VAL A 364 6.19 18.39 -6.55
N PRO A 365 6.31 19.68 -6.21
CA PRO A 365 6.24 20.11 -4.81
C PRO A 365 4.84 19.85 -4.26
N TYR A 366 4.77 19.45 -3.00
CA TYR A 366 3.51 19.21 -2.30
C TYR A 366 3.68 19.55 -0.82
N GLU A 367 2.62 20.10 -0.24
CA GLU A 367 2.50 20.31 1.19
C GLU A 367 1.03 20.05 1.54
N GLY A 368 0.78 18.96 2.26
CA GLY A 368 -0.58 18.54 2.59
C GLY A 368 -0.63 17.13 3.14
N MET A 369 -1.84 16.66 3.44
CA MET A 369 -2.03 15.31 3.97
C MET A 369 -1.73 14.25 2.90
N VAL A 370 -1.18 13.12 3.30
CA VAL A 370 -1.08 11.89 2.50
C VAL A 370 -1.66 10.73 3.29
N HIS A 371 -2.10 9.69 2.59
CA HIS A 371 -2.79 8.54 3.16
C HIS A 371 -2.22 7.21 2.66
N ASN A 372 -2.33 6.18 3.50
CA ASN A 372 -2.07 4.79 3.13
C ASN A 372 -3.08 3.86 3.84
N LEU A 373 -3.20 2.63 3.37
CA LEU A 373 -4.09 1.61 3.94
C LEU A 373 -3.28 0.36 4.30
N GLU A 374 -3.69 -0.32 5.36
CA GLU A 374 -3.29 -1.71 5.57
C GLU A 374 -4.46 -2.64 5.22
N VAL A 375 -4.18 -3.64 4.38
CA VAL A 375 -5.16 -4.55 3.80
C VAL A 375 -4.78 -5.98 4.14
N ALA A 376 -5.68 -6.72 4.78
CA ALA A 376 -5.47 -8.10 5.21
C ALA A 376 -5.07 -9.01 4.03
N ASP A 377 -4.29 -10.05 4.33
CA ASP A 377 -3.88 -11.14 3.44
C ASP A 377 -2.93 -10.77 2.29
N VAL A 378 -3.14 -9.63 1.64
CA VAL A 378 -2.45 -9.26 0.38
C VAL A 378 -1.57 -8.01 0.47
N HIS A 379 -1.67 -7.25 1.56
CA HIS A 379 -0.89 -6.03 1.81
C HIS A 379 -0.78 -5.11 0.59
N SER A 380 -1.89 -4.94 -0.12
CA SER A 380 -1.96 -4.14 -1.34
C SER A 380 -3.38 -3.66 -1.58
N TYR A 381 -3.50 -2.57 -2.30
CA TYR A 381 -4.78 -2.06 -2.77
C TYR A 381 -4.65 -1.48 -4.18
N VAL A 382 -5.78 -1.35 -4.86
CA VAL A 382 -5.85 -0.90 -6.24
C VAL A 382 -6.41 0.51 -6.29
N THR A 383 -5.67 1.40 -6.91
CA THR A 383 -6.16 2.73 -7.30
C THR A 383 -6.83 2.67 -8.67
N GLU A 384 -7.49 3.74 -9.11
CA GLU A 384 -8.03 3.82 -10.46
C GLU A 384 -6.96 3.66 -11.57
N ALA A 385 -5.68 3.88 -11.27
CA ALA A 385 -4.58 3.78 -12.22
C ALA A 385 -3.79 2.45 -12.16
N GLY A 386 -3.66 1.82 -10.98
CA GLY A 386 -2.91 0.58 -10.80
C GLY A 386 -2.76 0.13 -9.34
N ALA A 387 -2.11 -1.02 -9.15
CA ALA A 387 -1.90 -1.62 -7.83
C ALA A 387 -0.69 -1.03 -7.08
N LEU A 388 -0.88 -0.80 -5.78
CA LEU A 388 0.09 -0.27 -4.81
C LEU A 388 0.25 -1.25 -3.64
N HIS A 389 1.36 -1.16 -2.89
CA HIS A 389 1.70 -2.08 -1.79
C HIS A 389 1.80 -1.38 -0.43
N ASN A 390 1.55 -2.12 0.64
CA ASN A 390 1.71 -1.74 2.03
C ASN A 390 2.89 -2.56 2.60
N CYS A 391 3.99 -1.99 3.11
CA CYS A 391 5.19 -2.80 3.44
C CYS A 391 5.63 -2.73 4.93
N GLY A 392 6.24 -3.82 5.42
CA GLY A 392 6.70 -4.01 6.81
C GLY A 392 8.11 -3.48 7.14
N ASP A 393 9.06 -3.46 6.18
CA ASP A 393 10.35 -2.76 6.34
C ASP A 393 10.11 -1.25 6.61
N PHE A 394 9.00 -0.72 6.11
CA PHE A 394 8.58 0.63 6.39
C PHE A 394 8.21 0.85 7.86
N GLY A 395 7.67 -0.14 8.57
CA GLY A 395 7.41 -0.02 10.01
C GLY A 395 8.70 0.23 10.80
N ILE A 396 9.82 -0.37 10.37
CA ILE A 396 11.15 -0.13 10.95
C ILE A 396 11.66 1.27 10.55
N LEU A 397 11.55 1.64 9.27
CA LEU A 397 11.90 2.99 8.80
C LEU A 397 11.16 4.08 9.58
N THR A 398 9.83 3.94 9.72
CA THR A 398 8.96 4.79 10.54
C THR A 398 9.50 4.90 11.95
N SER A 399 9.79 3.75 12.57
CA SER A 399 10.23 3.71 13.96
C SER A 399 11.56 4.44 14.16
N ILE A 400 12.49 4.31 13.22
CA ILE A 400 13.77 5.04 13.24
C ILE A 400 13.54 6.53 13.12
N GLN A 401 12.77 6.99 12.14
CA GLN A 401 12.51 8.42 11.94
C GLN A 401 11.78 9.04 13.14
N MET A 402 10.80 8.32 13.71
CA MET A 402 10.12 8.73 14.94
C MET A 402 11.08 8.84 16.11
N ALA A 403 11.98 7.86 16.29
CA ALA A 403 12.98 7.89 17.37
C ALA A 403 13.93 9.09 17.22
N LEU A 404 14.45 9.34 16.02
CA LEU A 404 15.31 10.49 15.74
C LEU A 404 14.60 11.82 16.02
N ALA A 405 13.33 11.94 15.60
CA ALA A 405 12.51 13.12 15.86
C ALA A 405 12.20 13.31 17.36
N GLN A 406 11.89 12.22 18.09
CA GLN A 406 11.66 12.24 19.55
C GLN A 406 12.89 12.74 20.30
N LEU A 407 14.08 12.33 19.86
CA LEU A 407 15.36 12.75 20.42
C LEU A 407 15.83 14.13 19.94
N GLN A 408 15.10 14.75 18.99
CA GLN A 408 15.43 16.05 18.40
C GLN A 408 16.87 16.09 17.85
N LEU A 409 17.29 15.00 17.21
CA LEU A 409 18.61 14.92 16.59
C LEU A 409 18.60 15.64 15.25
N ASP A 410 19.51 16.59 15.09
CA ASP A 410 19.71 17.26 13.81
C ASP A 410 20.20 16.25 12.75
N PRO A 411 19.65 16.27 11.51
CA PRO A 411 20.07 15.39 10.43
C PRO A 411 21.58 15.30 10.16
N ASP A 412 22.32 16.39 10.35
CA ASP A 412 23.77 16.46 10.15
C ASP A 412 24.58 15.89 11.32
N LYS A 413 23.92 15.49 12.40
CA LYS A 413 24.50 14.78 13.56
C LYS A 413 24.20 13.28 13.55
N VAL A 414 23.50 12.78 12.53
CA VAL A 414 23.13 11.37 12.40
C VAL A 414 23.84 10.75 11.19
N ALA A 415 24.50 9.63 11.42
CA ALA A 415 25.11 8.81 10.38
C ALA A 415 24.56 7.38 10.44
N VAL A 416 23.90 6.96 9.36
CA VAL A 416 23.24 5.67 9.21
C VAL A 416 24.04 4.78 8.27
N PHE A 417 24.58 3.70 8.81
CA PHE A 417 25.32 2.69 8.07
C PHE A 417 24.43 1.47 7.86
N SER A 418 24.46 0.87 6.66
CA SER A 418 23.67 -0.34 6.39
C SER A 418 24.46 -1.45 5.70
N GLY A 419 24.04 -2.69 5.94
CA GLY A 419 24.50 -3.88 5.19
C GLY A 419 23.84 -4.04 3.83
N ILE A 420 23.87 -5.24 3.23
CA ILE A 420 23.23 -5.54 1.94
C ILE A 420 21.96 -6.36 2.15
N GLY A 421 20.85 -5.93 1.56
CA GLY A 421 19.54 -6.59 1.63
C GLY A 421 18.39 -5.62 1.32
N CYS A 422 17.14 -6.06 1.50
CA CYS A 422 16.00 -5.12 1.52
C CYS A 422 16.19 -4.09 2.64
N SER A 423 16.55 -4.57 3.83
CA SER A 423 16.99 -3.79 4.99
C SER A 423 18.18 -2.86 4.73
N GLY A 424 19.09 -3.27 3.84
CA GLY A 424 20.26 -2.48 3.46
C GLY A 424 19.91 -1.14 2.82
N LYS A 425 18.70 -1.03 2.24
CA LYS A 425 18.29 0.19 1.55
C LYS A 425 17.82 1.32 2.49
N THR A 426 17.59 1.04 3.77
CA THR A 426 17.00 1.99 4.72
C THR A 426 17.67 3.37 4.76
N PRO A 427 19.02 3.52 4.70
CA PRO A 427 19.65 4.85 4.72
C PRO A 427 19.28 5.73 3.53
N HIS A 428 18.88 5.16 2.39
CA HIS A 428 18.44 5.94 1.21
C HIS A 428 17.09 6.62 1.43
N TYR A 429 16.37 6.25 2.49
CA TYR A 429 15.03 6.75 2.83
C TYR A 429 15.02 7.61 4.10
N ILE A 430 16.19 7.94 4.65
CA ILE A 430 16.34 8.79 5.84
C ILE A 430 17.09 10.05 5.42
N ASN A 431 16.57 11.22 5.80
CA ASN A 431 17.26 12.49 5.61
C ASN A 431 18.37 12.65 6.66
N ALA A 432 19.50 11.97 6.45
CA ALA A 432 20.71 11.98 7.29
C ALA A 432 21.92 11.52 6.45
N TYR A 433 23.13 11.48 7.01
CA TYR A 433 24.26 10.86 6.31
C TYR A 433 24.04 9.35 6.17
N GLY A 434 23.93 8.85 4.94
CA GLY A 434 23.74 7.43 4.64
C GLY A 434 24.97 6.77 4.03
N PHE A 435 25.39 5.62 4.56
CA PHE A 435 26.47 4.81 3.98
C PHE A 435 26.04 3.35 3.82
N HIS A 436 25.77 2.93 2.58
CA HIS A 436 25.41 1.57 2.24
C HIS A 436 26.70 0.74 1.99
N THR A 437 27.00 -0.17 2.90
CA THR A 437 28.30 -0.86 3.01
C THR A 437 28.35 -2.16 2.19
N LEU A 438 29.18 -3.12 2.62
CA LEU A 438 29.27 -4.48 2.08
C LEU A 438 28.49 -5.46 2.95
N HIS A 439 28.14 -6.60 2.37
CA HIS A 439 27.34 -7.62 3.06
C HIS A 439 28.03 -8.11 4.34
N GLY A 440 27.36 -7.93 5.48
CA GLY A 440 27.83 -8.23 6.84
C GLY A 440 29.07 -7.45 7.26
N ARG A 441 29.29 -6.25 6.74
CA ARG A 441 30.41 -5.37 7.13
C ARG A 441 29.96 -4.09 7.83
N VAL A 442 28.66 -3.88 7.99
CA VAL A 442 28.07 -2.66 8.57
C VAL A 442 28.67 -2.31 9.93
N LEU A 443 28.79 -3.28 10.84
CA LEU A 443 29.30 -3.04 12.21
C LEU A 443 30.75 -2.57 12.23
N THR A 444 31.59 -3.08 11.33
CA THR A 444 33.00 -2.67 11.21
C THR A 444 33.11 -1.23 10.74
N VAL A 445 32.31 -0.86 9.73
CA VAL A 445 32.31 0.50 9.19
C VAL A 445 31.73 1.49 10.22
N ALA A 446 30.62 1.14 10.86
CA ALA A 446 30.00 1.94 11.93
C ALA A 446 30.96 2.16 13.11
N THR A 447 31.71 1.13 13.52
CA THR A 447 32.76 1.26 14.55
C THR A 447 33.81 2.27 14.13
N GLY A 448 34.34 2.17 12.90
CA GLY A 448 35.34 3.12 12.41
C GLY A 448 34.82 4.55 12.39
N ALA A 449 33.59 4.76 11.93
CA ALA A 449 32.94 6.06 11.90
C ALA A 449 32.76 6.66 13.30
N ARG A 450 32.27 5.86 14.26
CA ARG A 450 32.06 6.29 15.64
C ARG A 450 33.36 6.70 16.33
N LEU A 451 34.43 5.92 16.13
CA LEU A 451 35.75 6.23 16.72
C LEU A 451 36.45 7.40 16.03
N ALA A 452 36.19 7.62 14.74
CA ALA A 452 36.72 8.76 14.01
C ALA A 452 36.04 10.08 14.41
N ASN A 453 34.72 10.05 14.62
CA ASN A 453 33.92 11.21 14.99
C ASN A 453 32.96 10.90 16.15
N THR A 454 33.43 11.13 17.36
CA THR A 454 32.71 10.87 18.61
C THR A 454 31.57 11.86 18.89
N LYS A 455 31.38 12.88 18.02
CA LYS A 455 30.27 13.84 18.10
C LYS A 455 29.04 13.42 17.28
N GLN A 456 29.15 12.38 16.45
CA GLN A 456 28.06 11.88 15.60
C GLN A 456 27.29 10.76 16.28
N THR A 457 25.96 10.79 16.17
CA THR A 457 25.07 9.68 16.49
C THR A 457 25.15 8.65 15.37
N VAL A 458 25.58 7.44 15.70
CA VAL A 458 25.79 6.37 14.71
C VAL A 458 24.69 5.32 14.84
N LEU A 459 24.03 5.03 13.73
CA LEU A 459 23.09 3.92 13.58
C LEU A 459 23.67 2.89 12.62
N ALA A 460 23.60 1.62 12.99
CA ALA A 460 23.89 0.50 12.12
C ALA A 460 22.61 -0.27 11.82
N LEU A 461 22.37 -0.61 10.56
CA LEU A 461 21.20 -1.32 10.08
C LEU A 461 21.61 -2.57 9.31
N GLY A 462 20.94 -3.70 9.53
CA GLY A 462 21.21 -4.93 8.77
C GLY A 462 20.01 -5.85 8.71
N GLY A 463 20.00 -6.74 7.72
CA GLY A 463 19.11 -7.91 7.75
C GLY A 463 19.67 -8.95 8.71
N ASP A 464 18.82 -9.85 9.19
CA ASP A 464 19.24 -11.03 9.94
C ASP A 464 20.34 -11.84 9.22
N GLY A 465 20.26 -12.02 7.90
CA GLY A 465 21.32 -12.65 7.10
C GLY A 465 22.63 -11.90 7.03
N ASP A 466 22.53 -10.57 6.94
CA ASP A 466 23.67 -9.68 6.90
C ASP A 466 24.40 -9.69 8.25
N GLY A 467 23.66 -9.46 9.34
CA GLY A 467 24.19 -9.33 10.69
C GLY A 467 24.57 -10.64 11.35
N TYR A 468 23.70 -11.63 11.25
CA TYR A 468 23.82 -12.90 11.96
C TYR A 468 24.37 -14.04 11.12
N GLY A 469 24.43 -13.87 9.80
CA GLY A 469 25.04 -14.83 8.89
C GLY A 469 26.49 -14.46 8.64
N ILE A 470 26.74 -13.77 7.52
CA ILE A 470 28.09 -13.38 7.10
C ILE A 470 28.74 -12.35 8.04
N GLY A 471 27.94 -11.58 8.77
CA GLY A 471 28.37 -10.59 9.76
C GLY A 471 28.64 -11.12 11.16
N ALA A 472 28.38 -12.41 11.45
CA ALA A 472 28.36 -12.96 12.81
C ALA A 472 29.67 -12.70 13.59
N GLY A 473 30.84 -12.80 12.94
CA GLY A 473 32.12 -12.51 13.59
C GLY A 473 32.25 -11.04 14.03
N TYR A 474 31.72 -10.10 13.25
CA TYR A 474 31.72 -8.68 13.59
C TYR A 474 30.66 -8.34 14.63
N PHE A 475 29.53 -9.05 14.63
CA PHE A 475 28.53 -8.98 15.69
C PHE A 475 29.14 -9.33 17.05
N VAL A 476 29.80 -10.49 17.15
CA VAL A 476 30.51 -10.89 18.39
C VAL A 476 31.60 -9.87 18.76
N GLY A 477 32.36 -9.42 17.77
CA GLY A 477 33.42 -8.42 17.98
C GLY A 477 32.90 -7.04 18.42
N THR A 478 31.67 -6.68 18.11
CA THR A 478 31.03 -5.42 18.51
C THR A 478 30.64 -5.46 19.98
N GLY A 479 29.95 -6.53 20.41
CA GLY A 479 29.59 -6.71 21.82
C GLY A 479 30.81 -6.66 22.75
N ARG A 480 31.93 -7.27 22.34
CA ARG A 480 33.19 -7.24 23.11
C ARG A 480 33.80 -5.85 23.28
N ARG A 481 33.58 -4.96 22.31
CA ARG A 481 34.15 -3.60 22.35
C ARG A 481 33.27 -2.65 23.12
N ASN A 482 31.95 -2.85 23.11
CA ASN A 482 30.98 -1.93 23.69
C ASN A 482 31.11 -0.50 23.11
N VAL A 483 31.19 -0.41 21.78
CA VAL A 483 31.24 0.87 21.05
C VAL A 483 29.86 1.53 21.10
N ASP A 484 29.82 2.85 21.27
CA ASP A 484 28.60 3.63 21.48
C ASP A 484 27.80 3.85 20.17
N PHE A 485 26.98 2.85 19.80
CA PHE A 485 26.04 2.94 18.69
C PHE A 485 24.88 1.95 18.81
N ALA A 486 23.78 2.24 18.13
CA ALA A 486 22.63 1.34 18.03
C ALA A 486 22.67 0.49 16.75
N TYR A 487 22.53 -0.83 16.91
CA TYR A 487 22.38 -1.80 15.82
C TYR A 487 20.95 -2.33 15.74
N ILE A 488 20.25 -2.00 14.67
CA ILE A 488 18.86 -2.37 14.44
C ILE A 488 18.82 -3.44 13.35
N VAL A 489 18.34 -4.62 13.71
CA VAL A 489 18.28 -5.78 12.81
C VAL A 489 16.86 -6.02 12.33
N HIS A 490 16.73 -6.11 11.01
CA HIS A 490 15.52 -6.45 10.29
C HIS A 490 15.41 -7.99 10.23
N ASN A 491 14.66 -8.59 11.15
CA ASN A 491 14.54 -10.05 11.30
C ASN A 491 13.25 -10.57 10.64
N ASN A 492 13.36 -11.00 9.39
CA ASN A 492 12.25 -11.57 8.60
C ASN A 492 12.42 -13.06 8.26
N ASN A 493 13.47 -13.69 8.81
CA ASN A 493 13.83 -15.10 8.65
C ASN A 493 14.22 -15.51 7.21
N VAL A 494 14.40 -14.56 6.28
CA VAL A 494 14.71 -14.87 4.88
C VAL A 494 15.65 -13.85 4.22
N TYR A 495 16.46 -14.30 3.27
CA TYR A 495 17.21 -13.40 2.39
C TYR A 495 16.32 -12.83 1.29
N GLY A 496 15.50 -11.83 1.63
CA GLY A 496 14.49 -11.27 0.72
C GLY A 496 15.06 -10.80 -0.63
N LEU A 497 16.17 -10.05 -0.61
CA LEU A 497 16.77 -9.51 -1.84
C LEU A 497 17.27 -10.59 -2.81
N THR A 498 17.68 -11.76 -2.29
CA THR A 498 18.21 -12.87 -3.10
C THR A 498 17.16 -13.95 -3.39
N LYS A 499 15.88 -13.62 -3.27
CA LYS A 499 14.71 -14.49 -3.54
C LYS A 499 14.35 -15.48 -2.42
N GLY A 500 14.61 -15.13 -1.15
CA GLY A 500 13.95 -15.76 -0.01
C GLY A 500 14.55 -17.09 0.45
N GLN A 501 15.87 -17.26 0.41
CA GLN A 501 16.53 -18.37 1.10
C GLN A 501 16.37 -18.23 2.63
N ALA A 502 16.47 -19.34 3.36
CA ALA A 502 16.48 -19.31 4.82
C ALA A 502 17.59 -18.39 5.38
N SER A 503 17.20 -17.46 6.25
CA SER A 503 18.19 -16.71 7.04
C SER A 503 18.61 -17.50 8.30
N PRO A 504 19.64 -17.06 9.03
CA PRO A 504 20.12 -17.71 10.24
C PRO A 504 19.09 -17.77 11.38
N THR A 505 18.01 -17.00 11.33
CA THR A 505 16.97 -16.99 12.37
C THR A 505 15.81 -17.95 12.04
N LEU A 506 15.74 -18.49 10.82
CA LEU A 506 14.71 -19.47 10.46
C LEU A 506 15.00 -20.83 11.08
N ALA A 507 14.06 -21.34 11.88
CA ALA A 507 14.23 -22.63 12.57
C ALA A 507 14.28 -23.83 11.61
N LYS A 508 14.96 -24.90 12.06
CA LYS A 508 15.05 -26.17 11.36
C LYS A 508 13.67 -26.79 11.12
N GLY A 509 13.50 -27.44 9.98
CA GLY A 509 12.24 -28.07 9.57
C GLY A 509 11.19 -27.09 9.03
N LYS A 510 11.40 -25.77 9.15
CA LYS A 510 10.51 -24.77 8.54
C LYS A 510 10.76 -24.67 7.04
N LYS A 511 9.70 -24.55 6.26
CA LYS A 511 9.75 -24.35 4.81
C LYS A 511 8.82 -23.22 4.44
N THR A 512 9.38 -22.09 4.01
CA THR A 512 8.60 -21.00 3.43
C THR A 512 8.26 -21.32 1.97
N LYS A 513 7.28 -20.61 1.39
CA LYS A 513 6.90 -20.74 -0.03
C LYS A 513 8.04 -20.53 -1.02
N SER A 514 9.05 -19.75 -0.65
CA SER A 514 10.23 -19.48 -1.48
C SER A 514 11.26 -20.60 -1.48
N MET A 515 11.20 -21.53 -0.52
CA MET A 515 12.18 -22.58 -0.34
C MET A 515 11.74 -23.88 -1.04
N PRO A 516 12.63 -24.56 -1.79
CA PRO A 516 12.30 -25.86 -2.41
C PRO A 516 12.12 -26.97 -1.36
N GLU A 517 12.94 -26.94 -0.32
CA GLU A 517 13.01 -27.94 0.75
C GLU A 517 12.99 -27.26 2.13
N GLN A 518 12.78 -28.02 3.19
CA GLN A 518 12.79 -27.51 4.57
C GLN A 518 14.19 -27.03 4.97
N SER A 519 14.26 -26.03 5.86
CA SER A 519 15.51 -25.59 6.46
C SER A 519 16.18 -26.76 7.19
N ILE A 520 17.43 -27.03 6.87
CA ILE A 520 18.24 -28.08 7.52
C ILE A 520 19.07 -27.53 8.69
N GLN A 521 19.14 -26.20 8.82
CA GLN A 521 19.93 -25.51 9.84
C GLN A 521 19.05 -25.11 11.02
N ASP A 522 19.62 -25.17 12.23
CA ASP A 522 18.98 -24.65 13.41
C ASP A 522 19.00 -23.11 13.40
N GLY A 523 17.90 -22.51 13.86
CA GLY A 523 17.78 -21.06 13.96
C GLY A 523 18.59 -20.55 15.15
N ILE A 524 19.34 -19.48 14.98
CA ILE A 524 20.03 -18.83 16.07
C ILE A 524 19.08 -17.94 16.87
N ASN A 525 19.39 -17.74 18.16
CA ASN A 525 18.68 -16.76 19.00
C ASN A 525 19.53 -15.48 19.12
N PRO A 526 19.12 -14.36 18.49
CA PRO A 526 19.89 -13.13 18.51
C PRO A 526 20.14 -12.54 19.90
N VAL A 527 19.14 -12.61 20.79
CA VAL A 527 19.23 -12.07 22.15
C VAL A 527 20.23 -12.88 22.97
N ALA A 528 20.15 -14.21 22.93
CA ALA A 528 21.11 -15.07 23.63
C ALA A 528 22.54 -14.89 23.10
N MET A 529 22.69 -14.76 21.77
CA MET A 529 23.98 -14.47 21.14
C MET A 529 24.54 -13.10 21.55
N ALA A 530 23.69 -12.09 21.69
CA ALA A 530 24.07 -10.75 22.14
C ALA A 530 24.55 -10.74 23.59
N ILE A 531 23.85 -11.43 24.50
CA ILE A 531 24.25 -11.61 25.90
C ILE A 531 25.62 -12.28 25.98
N ALA A 532 25.83 -13.35 25.20
CA ALA A 532 27.10 -14.06 25.15
C ALA A 532 28.24 -13.22 24.56
N SER A 533 27.91 -12.33 23.61
CA SER A 533 28.87 -11.45 22.93
C SER A 533 29.26 -10.22 23.76
N GLY A 534 28.48 -9.87 24.78
CA GLY A 534 28.77 -8.73 25.67
C GLY A 534 28.07 -7.43 25.30
N TYR A 535 26.97 -7.46 24.52
CA TYR A 535 26.14 -6.27 24.31
C TYR A 535 25.58 -5.76 25.65
N THR A 536 25.50 -4.44 25.79
CA THR A 536 25.14 -3.77 27.04
C THR A 536 23.72 -3.21 27.05
N PHE A 537 23.10 -3.10 25.87
CA PHE A 537 21.66 -2.92 25.71
C PHE A 537 21.14 -3.94 24.69
N ILE A 538 20.12 -4.70 25.05
CA ILE A 538 19.55 -5.75 24.21
C ILE A 538 18.04 -5.69 24.29
N ALA A 539 17.40 -5.50 23.14
CA ALA A 539 15.95 -5.45 23.02
C ALA A 539 15.46 -6.25 21.80
N ARG A 540 14.19 -6.67 21.88
CA ARG A 540 13.44 -7.18 20.73
C ARG A 540 12.22 -6.30 20.52
N ALA A 541 11.90 -5.96 19.28
CA ALA A 541 10.75 -5.15 18.92
C ALA A 541 9.96 -5.80 17.78
N TYR A 542 8.85 -5.17 17.38
CA TYR A 542 8.00 -5.66 16.28
C TYR A 542 7.70 -4.54 15.30
N ALA A 543 7.94 -4.77 14.01
CA ALA A 543 7.83 -3.74 12.97
C ALA A 543 6.42 -3.17 12.83
N LEU A 544 5.37 -3.94 13.14
CA LEU A 544 3.98 -3.47 13.09
C LEU A 544 3.49 -2.84 14.41
N GLU A 545 4.38 -2.59 15.38
CA GLU A 545 4.13 -1.70 16.52
C GLU A 545 5.07 -0.47 16.49
N PRO A 546 4.94 0.44 15.50
CA PRO A 546 5.94 1.48 15.23
C PRO A 546 6.15 2.44 16.40
N LYS A 547 5.11 2.78 17.17
CA LYS A 547 5.23 3.64 18.37
C LYS A 547 6.08 3.00 19.46
N TYR A 548 5.90 1.70 19.69
CA TYR A 548 6.64 0.95 20.70
C TYR A 548 8.08 0.71 20.24
N THR A 549 8.26 0.31 18.99
CA THR A 549 9.56 0.10 18.37
C THR A 549 10.37 1.40 18.33
N ALA A 550 9.75 2.55 18.02
CA ALA A 550 10.40 3.86 18.10
C ALA A 550 10.91 4.17 19.51
N ALA A 551 10.11 3.89 20.55
CA ALA A 551 10.53 4.12 21.94
C ALA A 551 11.71 3.22 22.36
N ILE A 552 11.74 1.96 21.90
CA ILE A 552 12.88 1.07 22.11
C ILE A 552 14.13 1.58 21.36
N ILE A 553 13.97 2.00 20.10
CA ILE A 553 15.09 2.54 19.31
C ILE A 553 15.63 3.83 19.94
N ALA A 554 14.77 4.73 20.42
CA ALA A 554 15.20 5.94 21.12
C ALA A 554 16.05 5.60 22.35
N ARG A 555 15.62 4.65 23.18
CA ARG A 555 16.41 4.14 24.31
C ARG A 555 17.73 3.52 23.87
N ALA A 556 17.75 2.78 22.76
CA ALA A 556 18.96 2.19 22.21
C ALA A 556 19.96 3.24 21.71
N ILE A 557 19.49 4.38 21.20
CA ILE A 557 20.31 5.51 20.77
C ILE A 557 20.88 6.29 21.97
N GLU A 558 20.09 6.46 23.03
CA GLU A 558 20.53 7.14 24.26
C GLU A 558 21.50 6.29 25.09
N HIS A 559 21.46 4.97 24.93
CA HIS A 559 22.33 4.03 25.63
C HIS A 559 23.79 4.22 25.23
N ARG A 560 24.66 4.53 26.20
CA ARG A 560 26.12 4.65 25.97
C ARG A 560 26.78 3.28 25.90
N GLY A 561 26.78 2.69 24.72
CA GLY A 561 27.43 1.40 24.45
C GLY A 561 26.84 0.67 23.26
N ALA A 562 27.23 -0.60 23.10
CA ALA A 562 26.73 -1.41 22.00
C ALA A 562 25.28 -1.84 22.29
N ALA A 563 24.34 -1.23 21.58
CA ALA A 563 22.92 -1.51 21.70
C ALA A 563 22.41 -2.37 20.54
N LEU A 564 21.71 -3.47 20.83
CA LEU A 564 21.03 -4.30 19.85
C LEU A 564 19.52 -4.14 19.96
N VAL A 565 18.86 -3.91 18.82
CA VAL A 565 17.42 -4.04 18.66
C VAL A 565 17.11 -5.06 17.56
N ASP A 566 16.72 -6.27 17.96
CA ASP A 566 16.24 -7.33 17.06
C ASP A 566 14.76 -7.06 16.72
N VAL A 567 14.47 -6.58 15.52
CA VAL A 567 13.11 -6.21 15.12
C VAL A 567 12.48 -7.34 14.33
N LEU A 568 11.52 -8.04 14.94
CA LEU A 568 10.67 -9.01 14.27
C LEU A 568 9.89 -8.28 13.17
N GLN A 569 9.95 -8.78 11.94
CA GLN A 569 9.26 -8.18 10.81
C GLN A 569 8.75 -9.21 9.81
N THR A 570 7.62 -8.91 9.18
CA THR A 570 7.01 -9.80 8.20
C THR A 570 7.67 -9.61 6.82
N CYS A 571 7.79 -10.69 6.05
CA CYS A 571 8.21 -10.64 4.65
C CYS A 571 7.16 -11.31 3.76
N PRO A 572 6.09 -10.60 3.39
CA PRO A 572 4.94 -11.20 2.71
C PRO A 572 5.30 -11.78 1.34
N THR A 573 6.38 -11.29 0.70
CA THR A 573 6.84 -11.79 -0.60
C THR A 573 7.37 -13.22 -0.52
N TYR A 574 8.02 -13.62 0.57
CA TYR A 574 8.78 -14.89 0.61
C TYR A 574 8.49 -15.76 1.83
N ASN A 575 8.17 -15.16 2.99
CA ASN A 575 7.93 -15.86 4.24
C ASN A 575 6.43 -15.83 4.58
N ASP A 576 5.76 -16.92 4.27
CA ASP A 576 4.34 -17.20 4.54
C ASP A 576 4.10 -17.92 5.88
N LEU A 577 5.14 -18.11 6.70
CA LEU A 577 5.03 -18.76 8.00
C LEU A 577 4.81 -17.75 9.13
N TYR A 578 5.63 -16.70 9.14
CA TYR A 578 5.60 -15.65 10.16
C TYR A 578 4.93 -14.39 9.61
N THR A 579 3.63 -14.51 9.32
CA THR A 579 2.79 -13.40 8.84
C THR A 579 2.30 -12.53 9.99
N LYS A 580 1.64 -11.42 9.67
CA LYS A 580 1.00 -10.55 10.67
C LYS A 580 -0.02 -11.35 11.50
N GLU A 581 -0.87 -12.12 10.81
CA GLU A 581 -1.92 -12.93 11.41
C GLU A 581 -1.34 -13.99 12.35
N TRP A 582 -0.17 -14.54 11.99
CA TRP A 582 0.56 -15.46 12.86
C TRP A 582 1.07 -14.76 14.13
N TYR A 583 1.67 -13.57 14.02
CA TYR A 583 2.07 -12.80 15.21
C TYR A 583 0.87 -12.38 16.08
N GLU A 584 -0.27 -12.08 15.47
CA GLU A 584 -1.54 -11.78 16.16
C GLU A 584 -2.22 -13.02 16.75
N GLY A 585 -1.74 -14.22 16.41
CA GLY A 585 -2.26 -15.50 16.90
C GLY A 585 -3.62 -15.87 16.33
N ALA A 586 -3.91 -15.48 15.08
CA ALA A 586 -5.17 -15.78 14.40
C ALA A 586 -5.43 -17.29 14.26
N ASP A 587 -4.36 -18.09 14.16
CA ASP A 587 -4.39 -19.56 14.11
C ASP A 587 -4.49 -20.23 15.50
N LEU A 588 -4.33 -19.49 16.59
CA LEU A 588 -4.45 -20.03 17.95
C LEU A 588 -5.91 -20.21 18.37
N PRO A 589 -6.25 -21.27 19.13
CA PRO A 589 -7.61 -21.48 19.63
C PRO A 589 -8.17 -20.28 20.42
N GLU A 590 -7.30 -19.60 21.16
CA GLU A 590 -7.64 -18.46 22.00
C GLU A 590 -7.64 -17.12 21.24
N LYS A 591 -7.20 -17.07 19.98
CA LYS A 591 -7.07 -15.86 19.14
C LYS A 591 -6.39 -14.69 19.86
N ARG A 592 -5.28 -14.99 20.54
CA ARG A 592 -4.48 -14.01 21.29
C ARG A 592 -3.15 -13.76 20.61
N SER A 593 -2.65 -12.53 20.71
CA SER A 593 -1.31 -12.18 20.23
C SER A 593 -0.27 -13.15 20.74
N ARG A 594 0.63 -13.58 19.85
CA ARG A 594 1.87 -14.26 20.23
C ARG A 594 2.84 -13.29 20.88
N LEU A 595 2.68 -11.98 20.72
CA LEU A 595 3.58 -10.98 21.28
C LEU A 595 3.08 -10.48 22.64
N TYR A 596 3.99 -10.34 23.60
CA TYR A 596 3.73 -9.63 24.86
C TYR A 596 4.92 -8.76 25.25
N LYS A 597 4.66 -7.66 25.97
CA LYS A 597 5.69 -6.74 26.44
C LYS A 597 6.25 -7.22 27.78
N LEU A 598 7.57 -7.30 27.88
CA LEU A 598 8.27 -7.79 29.07
C LEU A 598 7.90 -6.97 30.32
N GLU A 599 7.81 -5.65 30.19
CA GLU A 599 7.45 -4.72 31.26
C GLU A 599 6.03 -4.96 31.80
N ASP A 600 5.09 -5.41 30.97
CA ASP A 600 3.72 -5.71 31.40
C ASP A 600 3.68 -6.95 32.32
N GLN A 601 4.72 -7.80 32.24
CA GLN A 601 4.93 -8.94 33.15
C GLN A 601 5.86 -8.61 34.33
N GLY A 602 6.18 -7.33 34.53
CA GLY A 602 7.07 -6.87 35.60
C GLY A 602 8.54 -7.29 35.41
N PHE A 603 8.94 -7.67 34.19
CA PHE A 603 10.34 -7.98 33.91
C PHE A 603 11.17 -6.70 33.87
N ASP A 604 12.27 -6.70 34.62
CA ASP A 604 13.25 -5.62 34.64
C ASP A 604 14.63 -6.19 34.24
N GLY A 605 15.09 -5.86 33.04
CA GLY A 605 16.40 -6.24 32.53
C GLY A 605 17.56 -5.33 32.95
N LYS A 606 17.28 -4.20 33.62
CA LYS A 606 18.28 -3.20 33.96
C LYS A 606 19.11 -3.62 35.18
N VAL A 607 20.42 -3.59 35.05
CA VAL A 607 21.38 -3.76 36.14
C VAL A 607 21.52 -2.42 36.86
N LYS A 608 21.33 -2.41 38.18
CA LYS A 608 21.42 -1.20 39.01
C LYS A 608 22.85 -0.92 39.46
N ASP A 609 23.58 -1.95 39.86
CA ASP A 609 24.98 -1.87 40.24
C ASP A 609 25.86 -2.64 39.24
N PRO A 610 26.59 -1.96 38.33
CA PRO A 610 27.45 -2.62 37.35
C PRO A 610 28.68 -3.31 37.97
N THR A 611 28.89 -3.20 39.29
CA THR A 611 29.93 -3.91 40.03
C THR A 611 29.43 -5.17 40.73
N ASP A 612 28.11 -5.33 40.88
CA ASP A 612 27.50 -6.53 41.48
C ASP A 612 27.44 -7.68 40.47
N LYS A 613 28.39 -8.61 40.59
CA LYS A 613 28.46 -9.80 39.75
C LYS A 613 27.23 -10.70 39.89
N GLN A 614 26.60 -10.77 41.07
CA GLN A 614 25.41 -11.61 41.26
C GLN A 614 24.20 -11.02 40.53
N GLU A 615 24.00 -9.71 40.64
CA GLU A 615 22.95 -9.02 39.87
C GLU A 615 23.15 -9.21 38.37
N ILE A 616 24.37 -8.99 37.86
CA ILE A 616 24.70 -9.15 36.44
C ILE A 616 24.39 -10.57 35.95
N ILE A 617 24.83 -11.60 36.69
CA ILE A 617 24.57 -12.99 36.33
C ILE A 617 23.07 -13.28 36.34
N ALA A 618 22.35 -12.82 37.36
CA ALA A 618 20.91 -13.02 37.48
C ALA A 618 20.15 -12.37 36.30
N LYS A 619 20.44 -11.11 35.98
CA LYS A 619 19.79 -10.37 34.88
C LYS A 619 20.11 -11.00 33.52
N LYS A 620 21.36 -11.40 33.25
CA LYS A 620 21.74 -12.13 32.03
C LYS A 620 21.03 -13.47 31.91
N SER A 621 20.94 -14.22 33.00
CA SER A 621 20.29 -15.54 33.01
C SER A 621 18.79 -15.42 32.75
N ALA A 622 18.14 -14.41 33.37
CA ALA A 622 16.74 -14.11 33.13
C ALA A 622 16.48 -13.65 31.68
N ALA A 623 17.34 -12.79 31.12
CA ALA A 623 17.26 -12.37 29.72
C ALA A 623 17.36 -13.55 28.75
N VAL A 624 18.34 -14.45 28.96
CA VAL A 624 18.49 -15.66 28.14
C VAL A 624 17.26 -16.55 28.26
N ALA A 625 16.77 -16.81 29.49
CA ALA A 625 15.59 -17.63 29.70
C ALA A 625 14.37 -17.07 28.96
N ARG A 626 14.07 -15.77 29.10
CA ARG A 626 12.98 -15.10 28.38
C ARG A 626 13.15 -15.19 26.87
N SER A 627 14.38 -15.09 26.37
CA SER A 627 14.62 -15.06 24.92
C SER A 627 14.30 -16.35 24.18
N TYR A 628 14.21 -17.47 24.90
CA TYR A 628 13.85 -18.79 24.35
C TYR A 628 12.35 -19.09 24.41
N GLU A 629 11.54 -18.17 24.94
CA GLU A 629 10.08 -18.28 24.84
C GLU A 629 9.63 -18.10 23.39
N ASP A 630 8.85 -19.04 22.90
CA ASP A 630 8.37 -19.15 21.52
C ASP A 630 6.86 -18.92 21.40
N GLU A 631 6.08 -19.28 22.41
CA GLU A 631 4.65 -18.95 22.47
C GLU A 631 4.15 -18.81 23.93
N PRO A 632 3.97 -17.58 24.44
CA PRO A 632 4.12 -16.29 23.75
C PRO A 632 5.58 -15.82 23.63
N ILE A 633 5.84 -14.96 22.65
CA ILE A 633 7.12 -14.33 22.31
C ILE A 633 7.25 -12.98 23.05
N PRO A 634 8.31 -12.79 23.85
CA PRO A 634 8.55 -11.52 24.53
C PRO A 634 9.14 -10.47 23.57
N ILE A 635 8.60 -9.26 23.65
CA ILE A 635 9.19 -8.02 23.11
C ILE A 635 9.47 -7.03 24.24
N GLY A 636 10.41 -6.11 24.04
CA GLY A 636 10.88 -5.18 25.06
C GLY A 636 12.38 -5.26 25.29
N VAL A 637 12.83 -4.64 26.38
CA VAL A 637 14.26 -4.59 26.76
C VAL A 637 14.58 -5.79 27.65
N TYR A 638 15.45 -6.66 27.16
CA TYR A 638 15.89 -7.88 27.83
C TYR A 638 17.01 -7.61 28.84
N TYR A 639 17.92 -6.69 28.51
CA TYR A 639 19.10 -6.41 29.30
C TYR A 639 19.61 -4.99 29.05
N GLU A 640 19.97 -4.29 30.12
CA GLU A 640 20.57 -2.96 30.07
C GLU A 640 21.60 -2.83 31.22
N ILE A 641 22.82 -2.42 30.91
CA ILE A 641 23.88 -2.14 31.89
C ILE A 641 24.77 -1.00 31.41
N ASP A 642 25.06 -0.04 32.30
CA ASP A 642 25.99 1.04 32.01
C ASP A 642 27.43 0.59 32.31
N LEU A 643 28.25 0.46 31.28
CA LEU A 643 29.68 0.13 31.36
C LEU A 643 30.50 1.16 30.57
N PRO A 644 31.80 1.33 30.88
CA PRO A 644 32.70 2.11 30.03
C PRO A 644 32.64 1.63 28.58
N THR A 645 32.55 2.59 27.67
CA THR A 645 32.54 2.36 26.22
C THR A 645 33.95 2.12 25.70
N TYR A 646 34.08 1.61 24.48
CA TYR A 646 35.40 1.47 23.84
C TYR A 646 36.11 2.83 23.73
N GLU A 647 35.34 3.88 23.45
CA GLU A 647 35.73 5.27 23.39
C GLU A 647 36.36 5.71 24.71
N ASP A 648 35.72 5.39 25.84
CA ASP A 648 36.24 5.73 27.16
C ASP A 648 37.61 5.06 27.43
N GLU A 649 37.81 3.82 26.97
CA GLU A 649 39.12 3.13 27.05
C GLU A 649 40.17 3.77 26.14
N VAL A 650 39.79 4.16 24.91
CA VAL A 650 40.67 4.88 23.97
C VAL A 650 41.09 6.22 24.56
N PHE A 651 40.16 6.98 25.15
CA PHE A 651 40.44 8.27 25.77
C PHE A 651 41.36 8.16 26.98
N ARG A 652 41.31 7.07 27.75
CA ARG A 652 42.28 6.85 28.84
C ARG A 652 43.70 6.66 28.31
N ARG A 653 43.85 6.05 27.13
CA ARG A 653 45.16 5.83 26.49
C ARG A 653 45.65 7.06 25.71
N ILE A 654 44.73 7.79 25.10
CA ILE A 654 44.99 8.96 24.26
C ILE A 654 43.99 10.07 24.65
N PRO A 655 44.27 10.83 25.73
CA PRO A 655 43.34 11.83 26.28
C PRO A 655 42.90 12.90 25.28
N ASP A 656 43.79 13.30 24.37
CA ASP A 656 43.52 14.35 23.38
C ASP A 656 42.35 14.00 22.44
N LEU A 657 42.10 12.71 22.21
CA LEU A 657 40.98 12.25 21.37
C LEU A 657 39.61 12.51 22.00
N LYS A 658 39.54 12.75 23.31
CA LYS A 658 38.31 13.12 24.00
C LYS A 658 37.88 14.54 23.65
N GLU A 659 38.85 15.46 23.59
CA GLU A 659 38.62 16.87 23.31
C GLU A 659 38.55 17.14 21.80
N THR A 660 39.45 16.55 21.02
CA THR A 660 39.54 16.73 19.57
C THR A 660 39.45 15.38 18.84
N PRO A 661 38.28 15.02 18.29
CA PRO A 661 38.10 13.79 17.51
C PRO A 661 39.07 13.69 16.33
N LEU A 662 39.33 12.48 15.84
CA LEU A 662 40.27 12.24 14.72
C LEU A 662 39.96 13.10 13.48
N VAL A 663 38.68 13.32 13.19
CA VAL A 663 38.24 14.13 12.04
C VAL A 663 38.54 15.63 12.18
N GLU A 664 38.86 16.11 13.38
CA GLU A 664 39.23 17.50 13.66
C GLU A 664 40.75 17.70 13.83
N GLN A 665 41.52 16.62 13.84
CA GLN A 665 42.97 16.71 13.97
C GLN A 665 43.64 17.12 12.65
N ASP A 666 44.67 17.95 12.75
CA ASP A 666 45.53 18.23 11.61
C ASP A 666 46.29 16.95 11.20
N ALA A 667 46.12 16.54 9.94
CA ALA A 667 46.78 15.38 9.36
C ALA A 667 48.04 15.74 8.57
N PHE A 668 48.26 17.02 8.27
CA PHE A 668 49.32 17.50 7.38
C PHE A 668 50.45 18.19 8.13
N GLU A 669 50.15 18.95 9.19
CA GLU A 669 51.14 19.67 9.99
C GLU A 669 51.45 18.95 11.30
N ARG A 670 51.97 17.72 11.20
CA ARG A 670 52.40 16.94 12.38
C ARG A 670 53.92 16.99 12.55
N ASP A 671 54.36 17.47 13.70
CA ASP A 671 55.76 17.39 14.10
C ASP A 671 56.15 15.94 14.41
N VAL A 672 57.00 15.37 13.56
CA VAL A 672 57.57 14.03 13.71
C VAL A 672 59.05 14.06 14.10
N ASP A 673 59.65 15.25 14.26
CA ASP A 673 61.07 15.39 14.60
C ASP A 673 61.44 14.65 15.90
N PRO A 674 60.62 14.66 16.97
CA PRO A 674 60.91 13.90 18.19
C PRO A 674 61.02 12.38 17.96
N LEU A 675 60.24 11.83 17.03
CA LEU A 675 60.30 10.40 16.68
C LEU A 675 61.58 10.09 15.87
N LEU A 676 61.95 10.99 14.95
CA LEU A 676 63.17 10.86 14.16
C LEU A 676 64.43 10.99 15.02
N GLU A 677 64.42 11.86 16.03
CA GLU A 677 65.50 11.99 17.01
C GLU A 677 65.63 10.75 17.88
N ALA A 678 64.54 10.16 18.35
CA ALA A 678 64.57 8.93 19.14
C ALA A 678 65.08 7.69 18.37
N MET A 679 65.12 7.74 17.04
CA MET A 679 65.68 6.68 16.20
C MET A 679 67.19 6.83 15.92
N ARG A 680 67.77 8.00 16.21
CA ARG A 680 69.21 8.27 16.07
C ARG A 680 69.95 7.89 17.35
#